data_AF-A0A3B8LJ57-F1
#
_entry.id   AF-A0A3B8LJ57-F1
#
_cell.length_a   1.000
_cell.length_b   1.000
_cell.length_c   1.000
_cell.angle_alpha   90.00
_cell.angle_beta   90.00
_cell.angle_gamma   90.00
#
_symmetry.space_group_name_H-M   'P 1'
#
loop_
_entity.id
_entity.type
_entity.pdbx_description
1 polymer ?
#
loop_
_entity_poly.entity_id
_entity_poly.type
_entity_poly.pdbx_seq_one_letter_code
_entity_poly.pdbx_strand_id
1 'polypeptide(L)'
;MSKKTHTKLRTSREVIYQIIWDERLHTHEYSIEYEERFSGMREIPVVDFEPDGEIPWHRIWRIKQGGTIVWDRKARIDRIGQSQHNTPTHSTKSVTKPPKRRGSTKTKQHTPAHQAPFLPQPTYQFDPIHKQWQPLSSTESRTSIPAPSSLRIVSFNVLMDPEACYHTPTRQLHLFNTLKEAQADIIALQEVTPTFLQTLLTQEWVRGQYYCSDEPEGTQLTPYGQIILSRYPVAFERQESNSPKRILCGEWHTKEGAIEIAVVHLTSNRAKQPAKKRYLQLDHLLEELERHSDVKTRIILGDFNIMSEQSDPDSIERFMLEGYEDVWHTLHPKDSGETFDPTRNALAKQTSTTGQKARYDRIYVNSEAYHPHTCTRLGMAPIPHKEKLYLSDHYGLLCQIEASTETSTSFSEIPPTLKTAVALIPPESVWEPIQALRAQYDRRFTRWMPHITVFFQFVPEEHFDDIALALQQLLEETGPFEIMFKEFRSFQHAKQHTIWLHPEIHPPDRLKDFHAALLKIFPQCKERIAGREEWHPHLSIGQVSASKAPAVLRALQQSWQPIHCTIDTLSLIRREKDAPASVHTQLPLQPTPSGHSSKHQVVKLPQTLQEVLQQHTLYTTEDTSKQTLLAQTHACVASWNEQHTSTPLQAYSIGSTGLQVALPQSDVDVLLCCSKLTKPKEVFQAIGSALRGHTQELVERSVVDAQIPVYKAYFEGTTLDIQLAHLPQQWRETAPESWRTLDITALTPSQRLMVQSLMD
;
A
#
# COMPACT_ATOMS: atom_id res chain seq x y z
N MET A 1 -5.00 -6.03 -79.68
CA MET A 1 -4.07 -5.94 -78.52
C MET A 1 -4.90 -5.76 -77.25
N SER A 2 -4.89 -6.75 -76.35
CA SER A 2 -5.59 -6.68 -75.06
C SER A 2 -4.56 -6.44 -73.95
N LYS A 3 -4.74 -5.37 -73.16
CA LYS A 3 -3.86 -4.97 -72.05
C LYS A 3 -4.08 -5.92 -70.86
N LYS A 4 -3.06 -6.68 -70.46
CA LYS A 4 -3.06 -7.46 -69.22
C LYS A 4 -3.00 -6.51 -68.02
N THR A 5 -4.01 -6.56 -67.16
CA THR A 5 -4.05 -5.90 -65.85
C THR A 5 -3.21 -6.72 -64.85
N HIS A 6 -2.15 -6.13 -64.30
CA HIS A 6 -1.37 -6.76 -63.23
C HIS A 6 -2.04 -6.51 -61.87
N THR A 7 -2.57 -7.55 -61.25
CA THR A 7 -3.07 -7.52 -59.85
C THR A 7 -1.92 -7.32 -58.86
N LYS A 8 -2.07 -6.38 -57.93
CA LYS A 8 -1.09 -6.06 -56.88
C LYS A 8 -1.13 -7.16 -55.82
N LEU A 9 0.03 -7.75 -55.49
CA LEU A 9 0.17 -8.80 -54.47
C LEU A 9 -0.05 -8.19 -53.08
N ARG A 10 -0.90 -8.79 -52.23
CA ARG A 10 -1.03 -8.40 -50.82
C ARG A 10 0.30 -8.55 -50.10
N THR A 11 0.62 -7.62 -49.20
CA THR A 11 1.84 -7.64 -48.40
C THR A 11 1.81 -8.73 -47.32
N SER A 12 2.98 -9.15 -46.82
CA SER A 12 3.03 -10.14 -45.73
C SER A 12 2.28 -9.67 -44.48
N ARG A 13 2.27 -8.36 -44.22
CA ARG A 13 1.52 -7.73 -43.13
C ARG A 13 0.02 -7.89 -43.29
N GLU A 14 -0.51 -7.56 -44.47
CA GLU A 14 -1.94 -7.70 -44.76
C GLU A 14 -2.40 -9.17 -44.68
N VAL A 15 -1.59 -10.10 -45.18
CA VAL A 15 -1.93 -11.52 -45.19
C VAL A 15 -1.87 -12.14 -43.78
N ILE A 16 -0.84 -11.81 -42.98
CA ILE A 16 -0.74 -12.33 -41.62
C ILE A 16 -1.85 -11.78 -40.74
N TYR A 17 -2.18 -10.48 -40.86
CA TYR A 17 -3.32 -9.93 -40.14
C TYR A 17 -4.65 -10.55 -40.59
N GLN A 18 -4.82 -10.85 -41.88
CA GLN A 18 -6.00 -11.58 -42.31
C GLN A 18 -6.09 -12.97 -41.68
N ILE A 19 -4.98 -13.70 -41.55
CA ILE A 19 -4.97 -15.02 -40.89
C ILE A 19 -5.26 -14.91 -39.40
N ILE A 20 -4.76 -13.86 -38.73
CA ILE A 20 -4.97 -13.65 -37.29
C ILE A 20 -6.43 -13.25 -36.96
N TRP A 21 -7.05 -12.44 -37.81
CA TRP A 21 -8.33 -11.80 -37.50
C TRP A 21 -9.54 -12.35 -38.27
N ASP A 22 -9.36 -13.13 -39.34
CA ASP A 22 -10.47 -13.78 -40.05
C ASP A 22 -10.77 -15.13 -39.39
N GLU A 23 -11.88 -15.21 -38.65
CA GLU A 23 -12.31 -16.43 -37.91
C GLU A 23 -12.48 -17.68 -38.79
N ARG A 24 -12.60 -17.50 -40.11
CA ARG A 24 -12.67 -18.61 -41.08
C ARG A 24 -11.30 -19.24 -41.37
N LEU A 25 -10.21 -18.59 -40.95
CA LEU A 25 -8.84 -19.07 -41.11
C LEU A 25 -8.32 -19.53 -39.75
N HIS A 26 -8.07 -20.83 -39.61
CA HIS A 26 -7.59 -21.39 -38.35
C HIS A 26 -6.08 -21.15 -38.19
N THR A 27 -5.69 -20.16 -37.39
CA THR A 27 -4.30 -19.68 -37.20
C THR A 27 -3.27 -20.77 -36.92
N HIS A 28 -3.65 -21.84 -36.21
CA HIS A 28 -2.77 -22.97 -35.89
C HIS A 28 -2.38 -23.82 -37.11
N GLU A 29 -3.12 -23.72 -38.21
CA GLU A 29 -2.77 -24.40 -39.47
C GLU A 29 -1.71 -23.65 -40.27
N TYR A 30 -1.35 -22.43 -39.87
CA TYR A 30 -0.47 -21.56 -40.64
C TYR A 30 0.90 -21.36 -40.00
N SER A 31 1.93 -21.23 -40.84
CA SER A 31 3.30 -20.92 -40.45
C SER A 31 3.94 -19.87 -41.35
N ILE A 32 4.90 -19.12 -40.81
CA ILE A 32 5.63 -18.04 -41.46
C ILE A 32 7.09 -18.46 -41.63
N GLU A 33 7.57 -18.41 -42.87
CA GLU A 33 8.98 -18.62 -43.21
C GLU A 33 9.66 -17.26 -43.38
N TYR A 34 10.66 -16.99 -42.54
CA TYR A 34 11.39 -15.72 -42.50
C TYR A 34 12.91 -15.93 -42.47
N GLU A 35 13.66 -14.90 -42.87
CA GLU A 35 15.12 -14.92 -42.90
C GLU A 35 15.70 -14.28 -41.63
N GLU A 36 16.48 -15.05 -40.88
CA GLU A 36 17.12 -14.63 -39.62
C GLU A 36 18.56 -14.15 -39.88
N ARG A 37 19.06 -13.17 -39.09
CA ARG A 37 20.31 -12.42 -39.40
C ARG A 37 21.57 -13.29 -39.52
N PHE A 38 21.62 -14.48 -38.91
CA PHE A 38 22.86 -15.26 -38.77
C PHE A 38 22.69 -16.78 -39.05
N SER A 39 21.49 -17.23 -39.42
CA SER A 39 21.11 -18.65 -39.42
C SER A 39 20.27 -19.09 -40.62
N GLY A 40 19.96 -18.18 -41.55
CA GLY A 40 19.21 -18.49 -42.78
C GLY A 40 17.70 -18.51 -42.59
N MET A 41 17.01 -19.30 -43.42
CA MET A 41 15.54 -19.38 -43.40
C MET A 41 15.05 -20.22 -42.22
N ARG A 42 14.14 -19.65 -41.42
CA ARG A 42 13.45 -20.33 -40.32
C ARG A 42 11.95 -20.24 -40.49
N GLU A 43 11.24 -21.15 -39.84
CA GLU A 43 9.79 -21.25 -39.88
C GLU A 43 9.22 -21.22 -38.47
N ILE A 44 8.18 -20.41 -38.26
CA ILE A 44 7.45 -20.30 -36.98
C ILE A 44 5.94 -20.41 -37.22
N PRO A 45 5.16 -21.00 -36.30
CA PRO A 45 3.71 -20.95 -36.37
C PRO A 45 3.19 -19.49 -36.34
N VAL A 46 2.11 -19.18 -37.08
CA VAL A 46 1.49 -17.84 -37.05
C VAL A 46 1.02 -17.47 -35.65
N VAL A 47 0.57 -18.45 -34.86
CA VAL A 47 0.16 -18.25 -33.45
C VAL A 47 1.30 -17.76 -32.55
N ASP A 48 2.55 -18.02 -32.94
CA ASP A 48 3.75 -17.61 -32.20
C ASP A 48 4.42 -16.37 -32.82
N PHE A 49 3.85 -15.80 -33.89
CA PHE A 49 4.40 -14.62 -34.56
C PHE A 49 3.84 -13.33 -33.93
N GLU A 50 4.74 -12.50 -33.40
CA GLU A 50 4.42 -11.20 -32.82
C GLU A 50 4.60 -10.07 -33.86
N PRO A 51 3.52 -9.38 -34.24
CA PRO A 51 3.60 -8.23 -35.13
C PRO A 51 4.45 -7.10 -34.51
N ASP A 52 5.43 -6.58 -35.25
CA ASP A 52 6.39 -5.55 -34.81
C ASP A 52 7.40 -6.00 -33.71
N GLY A 53 7.54 -7.31 -33.49
CA GLY A 53 8.59 -7.92 -32.66
C GLY A 53 9.96 -8.07 -33.34
N GLU A 54 10.75 -9.07 -32.92
CA GLU A 54 12.15 -9.25 -33.37
C GLU A 54 12.32 -9.61 -34.87
N ILE A 55 11.25 -10.02 -35.55
CA ILE A 55 11.24 -10.41 -36.97
C ILE A 55 10.66 -9.26 -37.83
N PRO A 56 11.49 -8.49 -38.53
CA PRO A 56 11.01 -7.38 -39.36
C PRO A 56 10.19 -7.88 -40.55
N TRP A 57 9.11 -7.17 -40.90
CA TRP A 57 8.22 -7.53 -42.01
C TRP A 57 8.90 -7.78 -43.36
N HIS A 58 9.99 -7.06 -43.65
CA HIS A 58 10.75 -7.23 -44.89
C HIS A 58 11.53 -8.56 -44.95
N ARG A 59 11.60 -9.33 -43.86
CA ARG A 59 12.27 -10.63 -43.80
C ARG A 59 11.33 -11.82 -43.89
N ILE A 60 10.03 -11.58 -43.98
CA ILE A 60 9.02 -12.62 -44.20
C ILE A 60 8.93 -12.90 -45.69
N TRP A 61 9.19 -14.15 -46.06
CA TRP A 61 9.28 -14.57 -47.46
C TRP A 61 8.09 -15.43 -47.88
N ARG A 62 7.63 -16.35 -47.01
CA ARG A 62 6.53 -17.26 -47.32
C ARG A 62 5.59 -17.47 -46.14
N ILE A 63 4.34 -17.81 -46.45
CA ILE A 63 3.34 -18.27 -45.49
C ILE A 63 2.79 -19.59 -46.00
N LYS A 64 2.73 -20.59 -45.12
CA LYS A 64 2.25 -21.94 -45.43
C LYS A 64 1.00 -22.25 -44.64
N GLN A 65 0.10 -23.05 -45.20
CA GLN A 65 -1.01 -23.70 -44.50
C GLN A 65 -0.81 -25.21 -44.58
N GLY A 66 -0.72 -25.89 -43.43
CA GLY A 66 -0.48 -27.34 -43.38
C GLY A 66 0.75 -27.80 -44.17
N GLY A 67 1.80 -26.97 -44.25
CA GLY A 67 3.03 -27.22 -45.01
C GLY A 67 2.99 -26.81 -46.49
N THR A 68 1.85 -26.38 -47.04
CA THR A 68 1.73 -25.91 -48.43
C THR A 68 1.86 -24.39 -48.51
N ILE A 69 2.68 -23.86 -49.43
CA ILE A 69 2.86 -22.41 -49.62
C ILE A 69 1.59 -21.77 -50.18
N VAL A 70 0.97 -20.93 -49.36
CA VAL A 70 -0.27 -20.19 -49.69
C VAL A 70 0.00 -18.71 -50.00
N TRP A 71 1.15 -18.19 -49.59
CA TRP A 71 1.63 -16.87 -49.99
C TRP A 71 3.16 -16.86 -50.13
N ASP A 72 3.69 -16.32 -51.22
CA ASP A 72 5.13 -16.23 -51.48
C ASP A 72 5.48 -14.87 -52.12
N ARG A 73 6.38 -14.14 -51.45
CA ARG A 73 6.82 -12.80 -51.87
C ARG A 73 7.61 -12.82 -53.19
N LYS A 74 8.48 -13.82 -53.39
CA LYS A 74 9.40 -13.89 -54.54
C LYS A 74 8.69 -14.49 -55.76
N ALA A 75 7.88 -15.53 -55.57
CA ALA A 75 7.09 -16.16 -56.62
C ALA A 75 5.77 -15.42 -56.93
N ARG A 76 5.44 -14.37 -56.16
CA ARG A 76 4.19 -13.59 -56.25
C ARG A 76 2.92 -14.46 -56.20
N ILE A 77 2.93 -15.43 -55.29
CA ILE A 77 1.81 -16.34 -55.04
C ILE A 77 0.96 -15.76 -53.92
N ASP A 78 -0.35 -15.74 -54.09
CA ASP A 78 -1.31 -15.37 -53.04
C ASP A 78 -2.61 -16.16 -53.25
N ARG A 79 -2.78 -17.22 -52.45
CA ARG A 79 -3.90 -18.18 -52.50
C ARG A 79 -4.73 -18.16 -51.21
N ILE A 80 -4.46 -17.20 -50.33
CA ILE A 80 -5.14 -17.05 -49.04
C ILE A 80 -6.61 -16.70 -49.30
N GLY A 81 -7.52 -17.60 -48.88
CA GLY A 81 -8.97 -17.49 -49.08
C GLY A 81 -9.51 -18.17 -50.35
N GLN A 82 -8.69 -18.85 -51.16
CA GLN A 82 -9.14 -19.63 -52.31
C GLN A 82 -9.19 -21.13 -52.00
N SER A 83 -10.19 -21.55 -51.22
CA SER A 83 -10.60 -22.96 -51.19
C SER A 83 -12.01 -23.11 -50.59
N GLN A 84 -13.02 -23.18 -51.46
CA GLN A 84 -14.13 -24.13 -51.33
C GLN A 84 -14.64 -24.45 -52.74
N HIS A 85 -14.32 -25.65 -53.23
CA HIS A 85 -15.20 -26.52 -54.03
C HIS A 85 -14.39 -27.70 -54.60
N ASN A 86 -14.61 -28.90 -54.07
CA ASN A 86 -15.01 -30.08 -54.84
C ASN A 86 -14.96 -31.35 -53.97
N THR A 87 -16.14 -31.80 -53.56
CA THR A 87 -16.49 -33.24 -53.48
C THR A 87 -16.90 -33.69 -54.90
N PRO A 88 -16.77 -34.99 -55.31
CA PRO A 88 -17.66 -36.03 -54.79
C PRO A 88 -17.12 -37.50 -54.75
N THR A 89 -17.74 -38.29 -53.85
CA THR A 89 -18.23 -39.71 -53.94
C THR A 89 -17.34 -40.83 -54.53
N HIS A 90 -17.33 -42.10 -54.06
CA HIS A 90 -18.41 -43.03 -53.69
C HIS A 90 -17.90 -44.29 -52.92
N SER A 91 -18.82 -44.87 -52.13
CA SER A 91 -19.11 -46.32 -51.93
C SER A 91 -18.55 -47.13 -50.72
N THR A 92 -19.40 -47.22 -49.69
CA THR A 92 -20.02 -48.43 -49.06
C THR A 92 -19.21 -49.69 -48.73
N LYS A 93 -19.18 -50.11 -47.44
CA LYS A 93 -20.11 -51.09 -46.83
C LYS A 93 -19.89 -51.28 -45.32
N SER A 94 -21.01 -51.44 -44.63
CA SER A 94 -21.29 -51.64 -43.20
C SER A 94 -20.87 -52.99 -42.61
N VAL A 95 -20.75 -53.12 -41.27
CA VAL A 95 -21.60 -54.00 -40.41
C VAL A 95 -21.47 -53.63 -38.90
N THR A 96 -22.58 -53.08 -38.38
CA THR A 96 -23.25 -53.10 -37.05
C THR A 96 -22.54 -53.18 -35.67
N LYS A 97 -23.01 -52.27 -34.80
CA LYS A 97 -22.89 -52.13 -33.32
C LYS A 97 -23.78 -53.11 -32.51
N PRO A 98 -23.64 -53.13 -31.17
CA PRO A 98 -24.78 -53.06 -30.26
C PRO A 98 -24.82 -51.75 -29.41
N PRO A 99 -25.97 -51.35 -28.85
CA PRO A 99 -26.23 -49.97 -28.43
C PRO A 99 -26.31 -49.71 -26.92
N LYS A 100 -25.95 -48.45 -26.58
CA LYS A 100 -26.48 -47.53 -25.53
C LYS A 100 -26.42 -47.93 -24.05
N ARG A 101 -25.61 -47.15 -23.31
CA ARG A 101 -26.08 -46.39 -22.13
C ARG A 101 -25.57 -44.94 -22.22
N ARG A 102 -26.50 -43.99 -22.11
CA ARG A 102 -26.24 -42.54 -22.03
C ARG A 102 -25.54 -42.25 -20.69
N GLY A 103 -24.27 -41.86 -20.73
CA GLY A 103 -23.61 -41.13 -19.64
C GLY A 103 -23.43 -39.69 -20.10
N SER A 104 -24.01 -38.74 -19.38
CA SER A 104 -23.83 -37.30 -19.60
C SER A 104 -22.39 -36.90 -19.29
N THR A 105 -21.56 -36.66 -20.30
CA THR A 105 -20.28 -35.97 -20.12
C THR A 105 -20.52 -34.47 -20.18
N LYS A 106 -20.54 -33.83 -19.01
CA LYS A 106 -20.42 -32.38 -18.86
C LYS A 106 -19.06 -31.94 -19.41
N THR A 107 -19.09 -30.98 -20.32
CA THR A 107 -17.94 -30.19 -20.73
C THR A 107 -17.39 -29.43 -19.53
N LYS A 108 -16.18 -29.76 -19.06
CA LYS A 108 -15.43 -28.93 -18.10
C LYS A 108 -14.87 -27.72 -18.86
N GLN A 109 -15.33 -26.53 -18.51
CA GLN A 109 -14.64 -25.29 -18.84
C GLN A 109 -13.27 -25.30 -18.14
N HIS A 110 -12.19 -25.04 -18.87
CA HIS A 110 -10.85 -24.95 -18.30
C HIS A 110 -10.64 -23.52 -17.75
N THR A 111 -10.76 -23.36 -16.43
CA THR A 111 -10.31 -22.15 -15.73
C THR A 111 -8.78 -22.05 -15.82
N PRO A 112 -8.19 -20.88 -16.11
CA PRO A 112 -6.74 -20.69 -16.05
C PRO A 112 -6.19 -21.05 -14.67
N ALA A 113 -5.03 -21.71 -14.58
CA ALA A 113 -4.49 -22.24 -13.33
C ALA A 113 -4.20 -21.19 -12.24
N HIS A 114 -4.13 -19.91 -12.58
CA HIS A 114 -3.97 -18.80 -11.63
C HIS A 114 -5.31 -18.30 -11.06
N GLN A 115 -6.45 -18.64 -11.67
CA GLN A 115 -7.81 -18.27 -11.25
C GLN A 115 -8.56 -19.44 -10.58
N ALA A 116 -7.82 -20.45 -10.13
CA ALA A 116 -8.42 -21.60 -9.50
C ALA A 116 -8.96 -21.24 -8.09
N PRO A 117 -10.08 -21.85 -7.67
CA PRO A 117 -10.67 -21.57 -6.37
C PRO A 117 -9.77 -22.05 -5.23
N PHE A 118 -9.92 -21.42 -4.07
CA PHE A 118 -9.37 -21.91 -2.81
C PHE A 118 -10.35 -22.90 -2.18
N LEU A 119 -9.84 -24.04 -1.73
CA LEU A 119 -10.63 -25.10 -1.12
C LEU A 119 -10.10 -25.38 0.29
N PRO A 120 -10.98 -25.61 1.28
CA PRO A 120 -10.58 -26.03 2.61
C PRO A 120 -9.73 -27.31 2.58
N GLN A 121 -8.67 -27.32 3.38
CA GLN A 121 -7.78 -28.46 3.55
C GLN A 121 -7.73 -28.87 5.04
N PRO A 122 -7.69 -30.17 5.37
CA PRO A 122 -7.59 -30.61 6.75
C PRO A 122 -6.30 -30.14 7.42
N THR A 123 -6.41 -29.78 8.69
CA THR A 123 -5.27 -29.49 9.58
C THR A 123 -4.91 -30.76 10.33
N TYR A 124 -3.63 -31.12 10.40
CA TYR A 124 -3.18 -32.35 11.06
C TYR A 124 -2.44 -32.04 12.36
N GLN A 125 -2.67 -32.85 13.40
CA GLN A 125 -1.92 -32.82 14.66
C GLN A 125 -1.47 -34.23 15.05
N PHE A 126 -0.33 -34.32 15.72
CA PHE A 126 0.15 -35.59 16.24
C PHE A 126 -0.61 -36.00 17.51
N ASP A 127 -1.18 -37.20 17.48
CA ASP A 127 -1.77 -37.86 18.64
C ASP A 127 -0.69 -38.65 19.39
N PRO A 128 -0.31 -38.25 20.63
CA PRO A 128 0.70 -38.96 21.40
C PRO A 128 0.21 -40.32 21.93
N ILE A 129 -1.10 -40.53 22.06
CA ILE A 129 -1.70 -41.78 22.55
C ILE A 129 -1.64 -42.83 21.44
N HIS A 130 -2.12 -42.48 20.26
CA HIS A 130 -2.15 -43.37 19.09
C HIS A 130 -0.85 -43.35 18.27
N LYS A 131 0.09 -42.45 18.60
CA LYS A 131 1.39 -42.26 17.94
C LYS A 131 1.27 -42.03 16.43
N GLN A 132 0.23 -41.32 16.02
CA GLN A 132 -0.07 -41.04 14.62
C GLN A 132 -0.54 -39.61 14.45
N TRP A 133 -0.32 -39.04 13.28
CA TRP A 133 -0.91 -37.76 12.90
C TRP A 133 -2.37 -37.99 12.48
N GLN A 134 -3.27 -37.13 12.94
CA GLN A 134 -4.69 -37.21 12.64
C GLN A 134 -5.24 -35.85 12.23
N PRO A 135 -6.26 -35.81 11.34
CA PRO A 135 -6.93 -34.56 11.00
C PRO A 135 -7.73 -34.04 12.20
N LEU A 136 -7.68 -32.73 12.43
CA LEU A 136 -8.55 -32.03 13.36
C LEU A 136 -9.96 -31.92 12.77
N SER A 137 -10.96 -31.85 13.66
CA SER A 137 -12.28 -31.38 13.25
C SER A 137 -12.23 -29.90 12.83
N SER A 138 -13.16 -29.49 11.97
CA SER A 138 -13.26 -28.09 11.51
C SER A 138 -13.52 -27.10 12.65
N THR A 139 -14.14 -27.54 13.74
CA THR A 139 -14.35 -26.72 14.94
C THR A 139 -13.04 -26.54 15.70
N GLU A 140 -12.26 -27.60 15.88
CA GLU A 140 -10.98 -27.52 16.61
C GLU A 140 -9.95 -26.66 15.85
N SER A 141 -9.89 -26.77 14.52
CA SER A 141 -9.00 -25.95 13.70
C SER A 141 -9.32 -24.45 13.74
N ARG A 142 -10.57 -24.09 14.10
CA ARG A 142 -11.04 -22.70 14.21
C ARG A 142 -11.15 -22.21 15.65
N THR A 143 -10.55 -22.93 16.60
CA THR A 143 -10.57 -22.53 18.02
C THR A 143 -9.84 -21.21 18.20
N SER A 144 -10.52 -20.22 18.77
CA SER A 144 -9.92 -18.90 19.02
C SER A 144 -8.82 -18.97 20.08
N ILE A 145 -7.65 -18.43 19.74
CA ILE A 145 -6.53 -18.25 20.67
C ILE A 145 -6.46 -16.79 21.16
N PRO A 146 -5.78 -16.49 22.27
CA PRO A 146 -5.39 -15.11 22.57
C PRO A 146 -4.46 -14.57 21.47
N ALA A 147 -4.62 -13.32 21.03
CA ALA A 147 -3.66 -12.69 20.12
C ALA A 147 -2.25 -12.69 20.75
N PRO A 148 -1.25 -13.25 20.07
CA PRO A 148 0.12 -13.29 20.57
C PRO A 148 0.75 -11.89 20.55
N SER A 149 1.49 -11.51 21.60
CA SER A 149 2.18 -10.21 21.64
C SER A 149 3.38 -10.13 20.68
N SER A 150 3.86 -11.27 20.20
CA SER A 150 4.92 -11.37 19.20
C SER A 150 4.78 -12.67 18.43
N LEU A 151 5.18 -12.64 17.15
CA LEU A 151 5.16 -13.79 16.27
C LEU A 151 6.51 -13.96 15.58
N ARG A 152 7.09 -15.15 15.75
CA ARG A 152 8.30 -15.58 15.06
C ARG A 152 7.90 -16.39 13.83
N ILE A 153 8.36 -15.97 12.67
CA ILE A 153 7.92 -16.48 11.37
C ILE A 153 9.15 -16.90 10.56
N VAL A 154 9.12 -18.13 10.05
CA VAL A 154 10.15 -18.63 9.15
C VAL A 154 9.58 -18.84 7.76
N SER A 155 10.30 -18.38 6.74
CA SER A 155 10.12 -18.77 5.33
C SER A 155 11.40 -19.45 4.84
N PHE A 156 11.31 -20.63 4.24
CA PHE A 156 12.50 -21.30 3.70
C PHE A 156 12.19 -22.22 2.51
N ASN A 157 12.72 -21.90 1.32
CA ASN A 157 12.82 -22.86 0.22
C ASN A 157 13.91 -23.89 0.57
N VAL A 158 13.51 -25.16 0.76
CA VAL A 158 14.38 -26.21 1.32
C VAL A 158 15.18 -26.99 0.27
N LEU A 159 15.06 -26.59 -1.00
CA LEU A 159 15.59 -27.27 -2.18
C LEU A 159 15.02 -28.69 -2.33
N MET A 160 14.22 -28.90 -3.36
CA MET A 160 13.92 -30.25 -3.82
C MET A 160 15.23 -30.85 -4.36
N ASP A 161 15.64 -32.00 -3.85
CA ASP A 161 16.87 -32.68 -4.27
C ASP A 161 16.61 -33.67 -5.43
N PRO A 162 16.78 -33.30 -6.71
CA PRO A 162 16.68 -34.25 -7.82
C PRO A 162 17.91 -35.15 -7.95
N GLU A 163 19.03 -34.84 -7.28
CA GLU A 163 20.32 -35.53 -7.47
C GLU A 163 20.90 -36.09 -6.17
N ALA A 164 21.51 -37.28 -6.28
CA ALA A 164 22.18 -37.94 -5.15
C ALA A 164 23.41 -37.16 -4.62
N CYS A 165 23.90 -36.15 -5.35
CA CYS A 165 25.07 -35.34 -5.01
C CYS A 165 24.80 -34.26 -3.95
N TYR A 166 23.54 -34.01 -3.57
CA TYR A 166 23.20 -32.94 -2.63
C TYR A 166 23.33 -33.30 -1.14
N HIS A 167 23.82 -34.50 -0.82
CA HIS A 167 24.00 -34.96 0.57
C HIS A 167 22.74 -34.74 1.45
N THR A 168 21.57 -34.99 0.87
CA THR A 168 20.24 -34.69 1.43
C THR A 168 20.08 -35.07 2.91
N PRO A 169 20.45 -36.29 3.37
CA PRO A 169 20.26 -36.64 4.78
C PRO A 169 21.05 -35.74 5.73
N THR A 170 22.28 -35.35 5.36
CA THR A 170 23.12 -34.44 6.15
C THR A 170 22.54 -33.03 6.13
N ARG A 171 22.12 -32.51 4.97
CA ARG A 171 21.49 -31.18 4.88
C ARG A 171 20.21 -31.11 5.72
N GLN A 172 19.32 -32.09 5.57
CA GLN A 172 18.04 -32.14 6.29
C GLN A 172 18.24 -32.18 7.81
N LEU A 173 19.21 -32.96 8.31
CA LEU A 173 19.52 -32.97 9.75
C LEU A 173 19.86 -31.56 10.28
N HIS A 174 20.77 -30.85 9.60
CA HIS A 174 21.18 -29.50 10.01
C HIS A 174 20.06 -28.47 9.78
N LEU A 175 19.27 -28.63 8.72
CA LEU A 175 18.11 -27.80 8.44
C LEU A 175 17.06 -27.95 9.55
N PHE A 176 16.71 -29.17 9.95
CA PHE A 176 15.76 -29.40 11.04
C PHE A 176 16.26 -28.85 12.37
N ASN A 177 17.56 -28.94 12.66
CA ASN A 177 18.13 -28.30 13.84
C ASN A 177 18.03 -26.77 13.76
N THR A 178 18.29 -26.19 12.59
CA THR A 178 18.15 -24.73 12.37
C THR A 178 16.69 -24.28 12.56
N LEU A 179 15.72 -25.03 12.00
CA LEU A 179 14.29 -24.75 12.17
C LEU A 179 13.85 -24.90 13.63
N LYS A 180 14.36 -25.91 14.35
CA LYS A 180 14.11 -26.11 15.78
C LYS A 180 14.65 -24.95 16.61
N GLU A 181 15.88 -24.50 16.34
CA GLU A 181 16.53 -23.39 17.04
C GLU A 181 15.86 -22.04 16.74
N ALA A 182 15.25 -21.89 15.56
CA ALA A 182 14.50 -20.69 15.20
C ALA A 182 13.30 -20.45 16.13
N GLN A 183 12.76 -21.49 16.78
CA GLN A 183 11.64 -21.41 17.74
C GLN A 183 10.45 -20.62 17.16
N ALA A 184 10.18 -20.83 15.87
CA ALA A 184 9.18 -20.06 15.14
C ALA A 184 7.77 -20.52 15.43
N ASP A 185 6.82 -19.61 15.52
CA ASP A 185 5.40 -19.91 15.71
C ASP A 185 4.77 -20.35 14.39
N ILE A 186 5.30 -19.86 13.27
CA ILE A 186 4.96 -20.28 11.91
C ILE A 186 6.22 -20.68 11.16
N ILE A 187 6.19 -21.83 10.50
CA ILE A 187 7.24 -22.26 9.57
C ILE A 187 6.58 -22.55 8.22
N ALA A 188 6.87 -21.71 7.23
CA ALA A 188 6.46 -21.85 5.85
C ALA A 188 7.62 -22.40 5.01
N LEU A 189 7.44 -23.57 4.42
CA LEU A 189 8.48 -24.20 3.60
C LEU A 189 8.03 -24.36 2.15
N GLN A 190 8.96 -24.18 1.22
CA GLN A 190 8.76 -24.41 -0.22
C GLN A 190 9.71 -25.51 -0.71
N GLU A 191 9.35 -26.15 -1.83
CA GLU A 191 10.09 -27.31 -2.40
C GLU A 191 10.14 -28.54 -1.49
N VAL A 192 9.13 -28.70 -0.65
CA VAL A 192 8.98 -29.86 0.24
C VAL A 192 8.56 -31.08 -0.57
N THR A 193 9.36 -32.14 -0.53
CA THR A 193 9.01 -33.45 -1.10
C THR A 193 8.25 -34.31 -0.09
N PRO A 194 7.54 -35.37 -0.52
CA PRO A 194 6.85 -36.28 0.40
C PRO A 194 7.81 -36.90 1.43
N THR A 195 9.02 -37.29 0.98
CA THR A 195 10.04 -37.87 1.87
C THR A 195 10.60 -36.87 2.88
N PHE A 196 10.74 -35.60 2.48
CA PHE A 196 11.12 -34.52 3.40
C PHE A 196 10.06 -34.35 4.48
N LEU A 197 8.78 -34.24 4.09
CA LEU A 197 7.68 -34.07 5.04
C LEU A 197 7.63 -35.24 6.02
N GLN A 198 7.65 -36.47 5.53
CA GLN A 198 7.63 -37.67 6.37
C GLN A 198 8.75 -37.64 7.43
N THR A 199 9.96 -37.24 7.02
CA THR A 199 11.11 -37.13 7.94
C THR A 199 10.95 -35.99 8.93
N LEU A 200 10.47 -34.83 8.50
CA LEU A 200 10.18 -33.69 9.37
C LEU A 200 9.12 -34.02 10.43
N LEU A 201 8.05 -34.72 10.04
CA LEU A 201 6.98 -35.16 10.93
C LEU A 201 7.39 -36.28 11.91
N THR A 202 8.60 -36.83 11.77
CA THR A 202 9.20 -37.71 12.79
C THR A 202 9.87 -36.96 13.93
N GLN A 203 10.19 -35.67 13.74
CA GLN A 203 10.91 -34.89 14.73
C GLN A 203 10.04 -34.65 15.98
N GLU A 204 10.59 -34.92 17.16
CA GLU A 204 9.85 -34.79 18.43
C GLU A 204 9.35 -33.37 18.67
N TRP A 205 10.15 -32.36 18.30
CA TRP A 205 9.78 -30.95 18.46
C TRP A 205 8.62 -30.55 17.54
N VAL A 206 8.48 -31.19 16.37
CA VAL A 206 7.34 -30.96 15.47
C VAL A 206 6.10 -31.62 16.04
N ARG A 207 6.19 -32.91 16.40
CA ARG A 207 5.07 -33.68 16.97
C ARG A 207 4.49 -33.07 18.24
N GLY A 208 5.34 -32.48 19.08
CA GLY A 208 4.93 -31.92 20.37
C GLY A 208 4.39 -30.49 20.32
N GLN A 209 4.61 -29.75 19.23
CA GLN A 209 4.35 -28.30 19.20
C GLN A 209 3.62 -27.79 17.97
N TYR A 210 3.51 -28.55 16.88
CA TYR A 210 3.01 -28.02 15.61
C TYR A 210 1.82 -28.79 15.04
N TYR A 211 0.90 -28.02 14.49
CA TYR A 211 -0.08 -28.41 13.50
C TYR A 211 0.56 -28.36 12.11
N CYS A 212 0.17 -29.28 11.23
CA CYS A 212 0.68 -29.39 9.87
C CYS A 212 -0.44 -29.18 8.85
N SER A 213 -0.14 -28.45 7.77
CA SER A 213 -1.08 -28.20 6.70
C SER A 213 -1.35 -29.41 5.81
N ASP A 214 -0.41 -30.34 5.69
CA ASP A 214 -0.54 -31.50 4.79
C ASP A 214 -0.54 -32.81 5.57
N GLU A 215 -1.06 -33.84 4.91
CA GLU A 215 -1.17 -35.17 5.50
C GLU A 215 0.21 -35.85 5.61
N PRO A 216 0.38 -36.80 6.53
CA PRO A 216 1.70 -37.39 6.83
C PRO A 216 2.38 -38.07 5.65
N GLU A 217 1.58 -38.67 4.76
CA GLU A 217 2.04 -39.34 3.56
C GLU A 217 2.56 -38.34 2.52
N GLY A 218 2.09 -37.08 2.57
CA GLY A 218 2.49 -36.01 1.66
C GLY A 218 2.09 -36.27 0.22
N THR A 219 1.01 -37.00 -0.05
CA THR A 219 0.62 -37.40 -1.42
C THR A 219 0.41 -36.19 -2.34
N GLN A 220 -0.05 -35.09 -1.75
CA GLN A 220 -0.33 -33.82 -2.40
C GLN A 220 0.93 -32.99 -2.68
N LEU A 221 2.10 -33.43 -2.20
CA LEU A 221 3.40 -32.81 -2.44
C LEU A 221 4.15 -33.50 -3.57
N THR A 222 3.47 -34.10 -4.54
CA THR A 222 4.15 -34.80 -5.65
C THR A 222 4.29 -33.88 -6.88
N PRO A 223 5.51 -33.61 -7.39
CA PRO A 223 6.82 -34.07 -6.89
C PRO A 223 7.36 -33.28 -5.69
N TYR A 224 6.87 -32.06 -5.47
CA TYR A 224 7.10 -31.22 -4.29
C TYR A 224 5.93 -30.25 -4.10
N GLY A 225 5.93 -29.49 -3.00
CA GLY A 225 4.98 -28.38 -2.78
C GLY A 225 5.39 -27.47 -1.63
N GLN A 226 4.39 -26.83 -1.02
CA GLN A 226 4.54 -25.98 0.15
C GLN A 226 3.76 -26.56 1.33
N ILE A 227 4.30 -26.34 2.53
CA ILE A 227 3.62 -26.66 3.79
C ILE A 227 3.72 -25.47 4.75
N ILE A 228 2.77 -25.42 5.68
CA ILE A 228 2.83 -24.57 6.86
C ILE A 228 2.83 -25.48 8.09
N LEU A 229 3.78 -25.23 9.01
CA LEU A 229 3.68 -25.66 10.39
C LEU A 229 3.27 -24.48 11.26
N SER A 230 2.28 -24.67 12.12
CA SER A 230 1.75 -23.65 13.03
C SER A 230 1.77 -24.16 14.46
N ARG A 231 2.23 -23.35 15.42
CA ARG A 231 2.09 -23.69 16.86
C ARG A 231 0.65 -23.57 17.38
N TYR A 232 -0.19 -22.87 16.64
CA TYR A 232 -1.58 -22.62 16.99
C TYR A 232 -2.55 -23.35 16.05
N PRO A 233 -3.76 -23.69 16.53
CA PRO A 233 -4.83 -24.17 15.65
C PRO A 233 -5.05 -23.20 14.50
N VAL A 234 -5.17 -23.75 13.30
CA VAL A 234 -5.21 -23.00 12.05
C VAL A 234 -6.15 -23.70 11.09
N ALA A 235 -7.01 -22.94 10.42
CA ALA A 235 -7.81 -23.45 9.31
C ALA A 235 -7.04 -23.22 8.01
N PHE A 236 -6.73 -24.31 7.29
CA PHE A 236 -5.99 -24.20 6.04
C PHE A 236 -6.92 -24.20 4.83
N GLU A 237 -6.56 -23.40 3.84
CA GLU A 237 -7.17 -23.39 2.53
C GLU A 237 -6.09 -23.41 1.46
N ARG A 238 -6.40 -23.99 0.32
CA ARG A 238 -5.42 -24.19 -0.73
C ARG A 238 -6.02 -23.91 -2.09
N GLN A 239 -5.27 -23.21 -2.92
CA GLN A 239 -5.61 -23.01 -4.32
C GLN A 239 -5.59 -24.33 -5.09
N GLU A 240 -6.67 -24.64 -5.81
CA GLU A 240 -6.79 -25.85 -6.62
C GLU A 240 -5.94 -25.76 -7.91
N SER A 241 -4.66 -26.12 -7.83
CA SER A 241 -3.75 -26.04 -8.99
C SER A 241 -3.18 -27.39 -9.39
N ASN A 242 -3.04 -27.63 -10.69
CA ASN A 242 -2.26 -28.75 -11.23
C ASN A 242 -0.74 -28.48 -11.17
N SER A 243 -0.33 -27.30 -10.70
CA SER A 243 1.06 -26.92 -10.50
C SER A 243 1.51 -27.23 -9.07
N PRO A 244 2.75 -27.69 -8.85
CA PRO A 244 3.32 -27.76 -7.50
C PRO A 244 3.51 -26.37 -6.88
N LYS A 245 3.47 -25.31 -7.70
CA LYS A 245 3.55 -23.89 -7.32
C LYS A 245 2.17 -23.30 -7.00
N ARG A 246 1.44 -23.96 -6.11
CA ARG A 246 0.11 -23.54 -5.63
C ARG A 246 0.22 -22.50 -4.51
N ILE A 247 -0.89 -21.92 -4.09
CA ILE A 247 -0.92 -21.06 -2.91
C ILE A 247 -1.60 -21.81 -1.76
N LEU A 248 -1.01 -21.72 -0.56
CA LEU A 248 -1.52 -22.30 0.66
C LEU A 248 -1.75 -21.18 1.66
N CYS A 249 -2.98 -21.04 2.13
CA CYS A 249 -3.39 -20.05 3.12
C CYS A 249 -3.71 -20.73 4.44
N GLY A 250 -3.41 -20.07 5.56
CA GLY A 250 -3.78 -20.47 6.91
C GLY A 250 -4.42 -19.31 7.64
N GLU A 251 -5.58 -19.56 8.24
CA GLU A 251 -6.33 -18.58 9.02
C GLU A 251 -6.27 -18.95 10.50
N TRP A 252 -5.74 -18.04 11.31
CA TRP A 252 -5.78 -18.11 12.77
C TRP A 252 -6.93 -17.24 13.26
N HIS A 253 -7.77 -17.82 14.10
CA HIS A 253 -8.76 -17.05 14.81
C HIS A 253 -8.18 -16.61 16.14
N THR A 254 -8.08 -15.29 16.37
CA THR A 254 -7.77 -14.74 17.69
C THR A 254 -9.04 -14.14 18.31
N LYS A 255 -9.00 -13.75 19.60
CA LYS A 255 -10.12 -13.02 20.22
C LYS A 255 -10.25 -11.59 19.69
N GLU A 256 -9.18 -11.06 19.10
CA GLU A 256 -9.02 -9.68 18.67
C GLU A 256 -9.24 -9.48 17.15
N GLY A 257 -9.26 -10.58 16.39
CA GLY A 257 -9.47 -10.63 14.93
C GLY A 257 -8.76 -11.83 14.28
N ALA A 258 -9.07 -12.15 13.03
CA ALA A 258 -8.35 -13.21 12.32
C ALA A 258 -6.97 -12.72 11.83
N ILE A 259 -5.98 -13.61 11.89
CA ILE A 259 -4.65 -13.44 11.28
C ILE A 259 -4.55 -14.43 10.12
N GLU A 260 -4.28 -13.93 8.93
CA GLU A 260 -4.20 -14.75 7.73
C GLU A 260 -2.77 -14.80 7.20
N ILE A 261 -2.35 -16.00 6.80
CA ILE A 261 -0.99 -16.29 6.34
C ILE A 261 -1.08 -16.95 4.98
N ALA A 262 -0.40 -16.43 3.97
CA ALA A 262 -0.32 -17.05 2.64
C ALA A 262 1.12 -17.40 2.29
N VAL A 263 1.36 -18.69 2.00
CA VAL A 263 2.67 -19.18 1.54
C VAL A 263 2.68 -19.33 0.04
N VAL A 264 3.65 -18.67 -0.60
CA VAL A 264 3.81 -18.67 -2.06
C VAL A 264 5.11 -19.37 -2.49
N HIS A 265 5.06 -20.02 -3.65
CA HIS A 265 6.24 -20.36 -4.44
C HIS A 265 5.91 -19.98 -5.88
N LEU A 266 6.15 -18.74 -6.27
CA LEU A 266 5.65 -18.19 -7.52
C LEU A 266 6.40 -18.74 -8.74
N THR A 267 5.88 -18.45 -9.94
CA THR A 267 6.47 -18.90 -11.21
C THR A 267 7.96 -18.54 -11.30
N SER A 268 8.81 -19.53 -11.62
CA SER A 268 10.26 -19.30 -11.70
C SER A 268 10.67 -18.55 -12.96
N ASN A 269 11.86 -17.96 -12.90
CA ASN A 269 12.47 -17.23 -14.03
C ASN A 269 12.79 -18.12 -15.25
N ARG A 270 12.58 -19.44 -15.16
CA ARG A 270 12.72 -20.38 -16.30
C ARG A 270 11.47 -20.42 -17.20
N ALA A 271 10.34 -19.89 -16.74
CA ALA A 271 9.09 -19.89 -17.49
C ALA A 271 9.04 -18.83 -18.59
N LYS A 272 8.21 -19.02 -19.62
CA LYS A 272 7.86 -17.96 -20.59
C LYS A 272 7.07 -16.85 -19.86
N GLN A 273 7.49 -15.59 -20.05
CA GLN A 273 6.92 -14.38 -19.43
C GLN A 273 6.72 -14.52 -17.91
N PRO A 274 7.81 -14.73 -17.14
CA PRO A 274 7.71 -15.11 -15.73
C PRO A 274 7.12 -13.96 -14.88
N ALA A 275 7.52 -12.71 -15.10
CA ALA A 275 7.01 -11.55 -14.36
C ALA A 275 5.49 -11.38 -14.49
N LYS A 276 4.96 -11.45 -15.72
CA LYS A 276 3.51 -11.38 -15.96
C LYS A 276 2.75 -12.50 -15.25
N LYS A 277 3.29 -13.71 -15.22
CA LYS A 277 2.67 -14.84 -14.52
C LYS A 277 2.67 -14.64 -13.01
N ARG A 278 3.77 -14.14 -12.44
CA ARG A 278 3.86 -13.82 -11.01
C ARG A 278 2.87 -12.74 -10.62
N TYR A 279 2.79 -11.66 -11.40
CA TYR A 279 1.78 -10.62 -11.21
C TYR A 279 0.38 -11.22 -11.14
N LEU A 280 -0.03 -12.04 -12.13
CA LEU A 280 -1.36 -12.66 -12.13
C LEU A 280 -1.59 -13.64 -10.98
N GLN A 281 -0.55 -14.34 -10.50
CA GLN A 281 -0.66 -15.19 -9.32
C GLN A 281 -0.87 -14.38 -8.05
N LEU A 282 -0.18 -13.25 -7.92
CA LEU A 282 -0.29 -12.33 -6.78
C LEU A 282 -1.60 -11.56 -6.79
N ASP A 283 -2.03 -11.08 -7.96
CA ASP A 283 -3.28 -10.35 -8.13
C ASP A 283 -4.48 -11.22 -7.73
N HIS A 284 -4.52 -12.47 -8.20
CA HIS A 284 -5.56 -13.43 -7.79
C HIS A 284 -5.51 -13.76 -6.30
N LEU A 285 -4.30 -13.86 -5.70
CA LEU A 285 -4.17 -14.06 -4.26
C LEU A 285 -4.79 -12.90 -3.51
N LEU A 286 -4.40 -11.66 -3.83
CA LEU A 286 -4.90 -10.48 -3.14
C LEU A 286 -6.41 -10.33 -3.31
N GLU A 287 -6.95 -10.55 -4.52
CA GLU A 287 -8.40 -10.57 -4.76
C GLU A 287 -9.15 -11.60 -3.90
N GLU A 288 -8.53 -12.74 -3.58
CA GLU A 288 -9.13 -13.73 -2.68
C GLU A 288 -9.09 -13.25 -1.23
N LEU A 289 -7.92 -12.82 -0.74
CA LEU A 289 -7.75 -12.40 0.65
C LEU A 289 -8.62 -11.17 0.97
N GLU A 290 -8.86 -10.29 0.00
CA GLU A 290 -9.77 -9.13 0.13
C GLU A 290 -11.23 -9.53 0.39
N ARG A 291 -11.65 -10.77 0.07
CA ARG A 291 -13.00 -11.26 0.37
C ARG A 291 -13.19 -11.60 1.85
N HIS A 292 -12.10 -11.74 2.61
CA HIS A 292 -12.12 -12.04 4.04
C HIS A 292 -12.15 -10.74 4.84
N SER A 293 -13.34 -10.18 5.04
CA SER A 293 -13.55 -8.84 5.64
C SER A 293 -13.23 -8.73 7.13
N ASP A 294 -13.09 -9.85 7.84
CA ASP A 294 -12.82 -9.92 9.28
C ASP A 294 -11.34 -10.10 9.65
N VAL A 295 -10.48 -10.20 8.62
CA VAL A 295 -9.03 -10.34 8.78
C VAL A 295 -8.37 -8.97 8.95
N LYS A 296 -7.72 -8.77 10.10
CA LYS A 296 -7.03 -7.51 10.44
C LYS A 296 -5.52 -7.55 10.21
N THR A 297 -4.96 -8.73 9.97
CA THR A 297 -3.53 -8.92 9.79
C THR A 297 -3.30 -9.98 8.74
N ARG A 298 -2.58 -9.62 7.68
CA ARG A 298 -2.21 -10.52 6.59
C ARG A 298 -0.69 -10.61 6.47
N ILE A 299 -0.19 -11.83 6.34
CA ILE A 299 1.23 -12.13 6.20
C ILE A 299 1.41 -12.97 4.94
N ILE A 300 2.11 -12.43 3.93
CA ILE A 300 2.39 -13.15 2.69
C ILE A 300 3.89 -13.42 2.62
N LEU A 301 4.26 -14.69 2.55
CA LEU A 301 5.65 -15.12 2.63
C LEU A 301 5.97 -16.26 1.69
N GLY A 302 7.24 -16.41 1.33
CA GLY A 302 7.69 -17.54 0.54
C GLY A 302 8.73 -17.16 -0.49
N ASP A 303 8.86 -18.01 -1.50
CA ASP A 303 9.73 -17.79 -2.66
C ASP A 303 8.92 -17.08 -3.76
N PHE A 304 9.13 -15.77 -3.88
CA PHE A 304 8.47 -14.95 -4.88
C PHE A 304 9.11 -15.10 -6.27
N ASN A 305 10.31 -15.70 -6.37
CA ASN A 305 11.08 -15.79 -7.61
C ASN A 305 11.34 -14.43 -8.31
N ILE A 306 11.14 -13.31 -7.61
CA ILE A 306 11.46 -11.95 -8.06
C ILE A 306 12.93 -11.69 -7.78
N MET A 307 13.72 -11.32 -8.79
CA MET A 307 15.17 -11.16 -8.60
C MET A 307 15.52 -9.90 -7.80
N SER A 308 14.88 -8.80 -8.15
CA SER A 308 14.99 -7.49 -7.52
C SER A 308 13.71 -6.70 -7.77
N GLU A 309 13.54 -5.56 -7.12
CA GLU A 309 12.38 -4.68 -7.27
C GLU A 309 12.20 -4.24 -8.73
N GLN A 310 13.30 -4.08 -9.47
CA GLN A 310 13.28 -3.67 -10.88
C GLN A 310 12.95 -4.83 -11.84
N SER A 311 13.05 -6.09 -11.42
CA SER A 311 12.73 -7.21 -12.31
C SER A 311 11.22 -7.36 -12.53
N ASP A 312 10.44 -7.01 -11.50
CA ASP A 312 8.99 -7.19 -11.45
C ASP A 312 8.29 -6.00 -10.78
N PRO A 313 8.46 -4.77 -11.31
CA PRO A 313 7.96 -3.55 -10.66
C PRO A 313 6.45 -3.60 -10.40
N ASP A 314 5.65 -4.06 -11.36
CA ASP A 314 4.18 -4.16 -11.24
C ASP A 314 3.76 -5.07 -10.07
N SER A 315 4.51 -6.15 -9.80
CA SER A 315 4.20 -7.05 -8.69
C SER A 315 4.49 -6.40 -7.34
N ILE A 316 5.59 -5.63 -7.24
CA ILE A 316 5.97 -4.91 -6.03
C ILE A 316 5.01 -3.75 -5.76
N GLU A 317 4.67 -2.99 -6.81
CA GLU A 317 3.71 -1.88 -6.73
C GLU A 317 2.34 -2.35 -6.27
N ARG A 318 1.86 -3.51 -6.77
CA ARG A 318 0.59 -4.10 -6.32
C ARG A 318 0.52 -4.29 -4.80
N PHE A 319 1.61 -4.73 -4.16
CA PHE A 319 1.68 -4.87 -2.70
C PHE A 319 1.69 -3.52 -1.97
N MET A 320 2.49 -2.57 -2.46
CA MET A 320 2.58 -1.24 -1.85
C MET A 320 1.24 -0.50 -1.88
N LEU A 321 0.48 -0.61 -2.98
CA LEU A 321 -0.84 0.00 -3.12
C LEU A 321 -1.89 -0.57 -2.15
N GLU A 322 -1.72 -1.82 -1.71
CA GLU A 322 -2.60 -2.49 -0.72
C GLU A 322 -2.07 -2.36 0.71
N GLY A 323 -1.07 -1.51 0.95
CA GLY A 323 -0.52 -1.27 2.28
C GLY A 323 0.26 -2.44 2.86
N TYR A 324 0.82 -3.32 2.03
CA TYR A 324 1.76 -4.35 2.51
C TYR A 324 3.17 -3.77 2.63
N GLU A 325 3.76 -3.94 3.80
CA GLU A 325 5.15 -3.58 4.08
C GLU A 325 6.07 -4.78 3.82
N ASP A 326 7.18 -4.55 3.11
CA ASP A 326 8.25 -5.53 2.95
C ASP A 326 9.13 -5.54 4.21
N VAL A 327 9.01 -6.60 5.01
CA VAL A 327 9.68 -6.72 6.31
C VAL A 327 11.19 -6.52 6.23
N TRP A 328 11.83 -7.03 5.18
CA TRP A 328 13.28 -6.90 5.01
C TRP A 328 13.66 -5.46 4.68
N HIS A 329 12.96 -4.85 3.72
CA HIS A 329 13.24 -3.48 3.28
C HIS A 329 13.02 -2.47 4.42
N THR A 330 11.96 -2.64 5.20
CA THR A 330 11.65 -1.80 6.37
C THR A 330 12.77 -1.84 7.41
N LEU A 331 13.29 -3.03 7.73
CA LEU A 331 14.29 -3.21 8.79
C LEU A 331 15.73 -2.97 8.31
N HIS A 332 16.02 -3.19 7.02
CA HIS A 332 17.37 -3.14 6.46
C HIS A 332 17.44 -2.33 5.15
N PRO A 333 17.13 -1.02 5.16
CA PRO A 333 16.99 -0.22 3.93
C PRO A 333 18.28 -0.09 3.09
N LYS A 334 19.44 -0.47 3.65
CA LYS A 334 20.75 -0.43 2.98
C LYS A 334 21.25 -1.81 2.53
N ASP A 335 20.57 -2.89 2.89
CA ASP A 335 20.91 -4.27 2.50
C ASP A 335 19.88 -4.75 1.49
N SER A 336 20.34 -5.06 0.28
CA SER A 336 19.51 -5.55 -0.83
C SER A 336 18.84 -6.89 -0.56
N GLY A 337 19.22 -7.60 0.50
CA GLY A 337 18.46 -8.70 1.07
C GLY A 337 18.58 -10.02 0.33
N GLU A 338 19.69 -10.28 -0.38
CA GLU A 338 19.78 -11.47 -1.22
C GLU A 338 19.64 -12.76 -0.41
N THR A 339 18.68 -13.59 -0.81
CA THR A 339 18.42 -14.92 -0.25
C THR A 339 18.97 -16.01 -1.15
N PHE A 340 19.47 -15.66 -2.33
CA PHE A 340 20.11 -16.57 -3.27
C PHE A 340 21.44 -15.97 -3.75
N ASP A 341 22.57 -16.63 -3.47
CA ASP A 341 23.91 -16.11 -3.79
C ASP A 341 24.83 -17.20 -4.41
N PRO A 342 24.86 -17.34 -5.75
CA PRO A 342 25.73 -18.26 -6.48
C PRO A 342 27.24 -18.02 -6.29
N THR A 343 27.64 -16.86 -5.77
CA THR A 343 29.06 -16.54 -5.56
C THR A 343 29.59 -17.13 -4.26
N ARG A 344 28.69 -17.42 -3.30
CA ARG A 344 29.04 -17.96 -1.98
C ARG A 344 28.49 -19.36 -1.76
N ASN A 345 27.24 -19.59 -2.14
CA ASN A 345 26.55 -20.85 -1.95
C ASN A 345 26.81 -21.80 -3.13
N ALA A 346 27.46 -22.94 -2.85
CA ALA A 346 27.83 -23.92 -3.87
C ALA A 346 26.60 -24.58 -4.52
N LEU A 347 25.50 -24.76 -3.78
CA LEU A 347 24.25 -25.29 -4.30
C LEU A 347 23.58 -24.26 -5.21
N ALA A 348 23.51 -23.00 -4.79
CA ALA A 348 23.02 -21.89 -5.63
C ALA A 348 23.82 -21.75 -6.93
N LYS A 349 25.13 -21.98 -6.88
CA LYS A 349 25.97 -21.99 -8.08
C LYS A 349 25.59 -23.09 -9.06
N GLN A 350 25.15 -24.25 -8.57
CA GLN A 350 24.72 -25.38 -9.40
C GLN A 350 23.31 -25.16 -9.96
N THR A 351 22.39 -24.58 -9.18
CA THR A 351 20.99 -24.40 -9.58
C THR A 351 20.72 -23.10 -10.36
N SER A 352 21.62 -22.12 -10.27
CA SER A 352 21.49 -20.83 -10.97
C SER A 352 21.60 -20.95 -12.48
N THR A 353 20.74 -20.22 -13.20
CA THR A 353 20.80 -20.07 -14.65
C THR A 353 21.54 -18.81 -15.11
N THR A 354 21.74 -17.83 -14.21
CA THR A 354 22.31 -16.51 -14.54
C THR A 354 23.65 -16.25 -13.86
N GLY A 355 23.97 -16.97 -12.78
CA GLY A 355 25.11 -16.71 -11.92
C GLY A 355 24.98 -15.44 -11.06
N GLN A 356 23.84 -14.76 -11.10
CA GLN A 356 23.59 -13.52 -10.36
C GLN A 356 22.95 -13.79 -9.00
N LYS A 357 23.18 -12.88 -8.05
CA LYS A 357 22.48 -12.89 -6.76
C LYS A 357 21.04 -12.41 -6.94
N ALA A 358 20.15 -12.83 -6.05
CA ALA A 358 18.74 -12.47 -6.10
C ALA A 358 18.10 -12.46 -4.70
N ARG A 359 17.07 -11.62 -4.53
CA ARG A 359 16.17 -11.62 -3.37
C ARG A 359 14.84 -12.27 -3.72
N TYR A 360 14.87 -13.59 -3.84
CA TYR A 360 13.71 -14.41 -4.17
C TYR A 360 12.73 -14.53 -3.01
N ASP A 361 13.23 -14.75 -1.81
CA ASP A 361 12.40 -15.01 -0.65
C ASP A 361 12.06 -13.70 0.06
N ARG A 362 10.77 -13.51 0.37
CA ARG A 362 10.24 -12.26 0.94
C ARG A 362 9.17 -12.57 1.98
N ILE A 363 8.97 -11.61 2.89
CA ILE A 363 7.89 -11.61 3.88
C ILE A 363 7.25 -10.21 3.82
N TYR A 364 5.97 -10.18 3.49
CA TYR A 364 5.15 -8.97 3.45
C TYR A 364 4.11 -9.02 4.56
N VAL A 365 3.88 -7.88 5.22
CA VAL A 365 2.91 -7.74 6.31
C VAL A 365 1.98 -6.58 6.01
N ASN A 366 0.68 -6.82 6.08
CA ASN A 366 -0.35 -5.78 6.12
C ASN A 366 -1.07 -5.92 7.46
N SER A 367 -0.82 -4.99 8.38
CA SER A 367 -1.35 -5.04 9.73
C SER A 367 -1.28 -3.67 10.39
N GLU A 368 -2.36 -3.28 11.07
CA GLU A 368 -2.33 -2.17 12.03
C GLU A 368 -1.86 -2.64 13.42
N ALA A 369 -2.00 -3.94 13.69
CA ALA A 369 -1.80 -4.53 15.01
C ALA A 369 -0.39 -5.08 15.22
N TYR A 370 0.39 -5.34 14.16
CA TYR A 370 1.73 -5.90 14.24
C TYR A 370 2.70 -5.14 13.34
N HIS A 371 3.89 -4.86 13.87
CA HIS A 371 4.97 -4.24 13.11
C HIS A 371 6.20 -5.14 13.02
N PRO A 372 6.99 -5.03 11.94
CA PRO A 372 8.31 -5.65 11.83
C PRO A 372 9.23 -5.28 13.01
N HIS A 373 9.78 -6.27 13.72
CA HIS A 373 10.74 -6.04 14.81
C HIS A 373 12.16 -6.49 14.44
N THR A 374 12.32 -7.72 13.98
CA THR A 374 13.61 -8.21 13.45
C THR A 374 13.40 -9.07 12.22
N CYS A 375 14.39 -9.11 11.33
CA CYS A 375 14.45 -10.13 10.31
C CYS A 375 15.89 -10.49 9.94
N THR A 376 16.19 -11.78 9.82
CA THR A 376 17.54 -12.30 9.60
C THR A 376 17.52 -13.46 8.60
N ARG A 377 18.65 -13.68 7.92
CA ARG A 377 18.84 -14.79 6.99
C ARG A 377 19.35 -16.04 7.72
N LEU A 378 18.68 -17.16 7.53
CA LEU A 378 19.06 -18.49 8.04
C LEU A 378 19.93 -19.23 7.01
N GLY A 379 20.87 -20.06 7.50
CA GLY A 379 21.65 -20.94 6.63
C GLY A 379 22.76 -20.28 5.81
N MET A 380 23.19 -19.07 6.18
CA MET A 380 24.27 -18.36 5.46
C MET A 380 25.66 -18.99 5.63
N ALA A 381 25.86 -19.78 6.67
CA ALA A 381 27.10 -20.51 6.92
C ALA A 381 27.02 -21.92 6.31
N PRO A 382 28.11 -22.42 5.70
CA PRO A 382 28.16 -23.80 5.26
C PRO A 382 28.12 -24.76 6.46
N ILE A 383 27.51 -25.92 6.27
CA ILE A 383 27.50 -27.04 7.19
C ILE A 383 28.95 -27.55 7.37
N PRO A 384 29.36 -27.95 8.59
CA PRO A 384 30.61 -28.65 8.82
C PRO A 384 30.63 -30.01 8.11
N HIS A 385 31.05 -30.02 6.84
CA HIS A 385 31.18 -31.21 6.00
C HIS A 385 32.51 -31.16 5.23
N LYS A 386 32.98 -32.30 4.70
CA LYS A 386 34.24 -32.38 3.92
C LYS A 386 34.23 -31.45 2.70
N GLU A 387 33.04 -31.16 2.18
CA GLU A 387 32.78 -30.20 1.11
C GLU A 387 31.98 -29.02 1.68
N LYS A 388 32.08 -27.84 1.04
CA LYS A 388 31.29 -26.65 1.43
C LYS A 388 29.81 -26.86 1.08
N LEU A 389 29.09 -27.51 1.98
CA LEU A 389 27.67 -27.83 1.84
C LEU A 389 26.81 -26.75 2.51
N TYR A 390 25.67 -26.40 1.93
CA TYR A 390 24.72 -25.42 2.49
C TYR A 390 23.40 -26.09 2.84
N LEU A 391 22.58 -25.43 3.67
CA LEU A 391 21.27 -25.98 4.08
C LEU A 391 20.29 -26.10 2.91
N SER A 392 20.38 -25.18 1.94
CA SER A 392 19.61 -25.09 0.69
C SER A 392 20.42 -24.23 -0.29
N ASP A 393 20.03 -24.17 -1.56
CA ASP A 393 20.52 -23.14 -2.48
C ASP A 393 19.97 -21.74 -2.15
N HIS A 394 18.87 -21.68 -1.40
CA HIS A 394 18.36 -20.47 -0.77
C HIS A 394 18.86 -20.32 0.67
N TYR A 395 18.86 -19.08 1.17
CA TYR A 395 18.93 -18.73 2.58
C TYR A 395 17.50 -18.46 3.07
N GLY A 396 17.11 -19.08 4.18
CA GLY A 396 15.79 -18.85 4.78
C GLY A 396 15.69 -17.46 5.40
N LEU A 397 14.47 -17.01 5.70
CA LEU A 397 14.21 -15.82 6.49
C LEU A 397 13.60 -16.21 7.83
N LEU A 398 14.11 -15.64 8.92
CA LEU A 398 13.50 -15.64 10.24
C LEU A 398 13.17 -14.19 10.59
N CYS A 399 11.88 -13.87 10.62
CA CYS A 399 11.41 -12.57 11.07
C CYS A 399 10.64 -12.70 12.40
N GLN A 400 10.67 -11.63 13.20
CA GLN A 400 9.79 -11.42 14.34
C GLN A 400 8.96 -10.18 14.07
N ILE A 401 7.64 -10.32 14.18
CA ILE A 401 6.72 -9.18 14.25
C ILE A 401 6.19 -9.06 15.67
N GLU A 402 5.91 -7.85 16.11
CA GLU A 402 5.46 -7.57 17.46
C GLU A 402 4.16 -6.80 17.43
N ALA A 403 3.26 -7.14 18.35
CA ALA A 403 2.02 -6.42 18.50
C ALA A 403 2.36 -4.97 18.85
N SER A 404 1.69 -4.02 18.20
CA SER A 404 1.80 -2.60 18.47
C SER A 404 1.41 -2.37 19.93
N THR A 405 2.40 -2.26 20.82
CA THR A 405 2.18 -1.58 22.10
C THR A 405 1.82 -0.15 21.73
N GLU A 406 0.63 0.32 22.13
CA GLU A 406 0.12 1.67 21.88
C GLU A 406 1.27 2.69 21.68
N THR A 407 1.41 3.16 20.43
CA THR A 407 2.21 4.30 19.96
C THR A 407 3.60 4.49 20.59
N SER A 408 4.63 3.95 19.94
CA SER A 408 5.96 4.58 19.96
C SER A 408 6.56 4.66 18.57
N THR A 409 6.08 5.62 17.77
CA THR A 409 7.00 6.35 16.90
C THR A 409 8.12 6.87 17.79
N SER A 410 9.34 6.37 17.61
CA SER A 410 10.49 6.87 18.37
C SER A 410 10.82 8.29 17.89
N PHE A 411 10.14 9.29 18.44
CA PHE A 411 10.42 10.69 18.15
C PHE A 411 11.83 11.09 18.55
N SER A 412 12.52 10.28 19.37
CA SER A 412 13.86 10.55 19.89
C SER A 412 14.94 10.74 18.82
N GLU A 413 14.75 10.19 17.61
CA GLU A 413 15.69 10.31 16.50
C GLU A 413 15.48 11.55 15.63
N ILE A 414 14.35 12.25 15.80
CA ILE A 414 13.98 13.40 14.97
C ILE A 414 14.66 14.66 15.50
N PRO A 415 15.55 15.30 14.73
CA PRO A 415 16.29 16.47 15.20
C PRO A 415 15.36 17.68 15.40
N PRO A 416 15.51 18.43 16.51
CA PRO A 416 14.69 19.61 16.75
C PRO A 416 15.05 20.78 15.82
N THR A 417 14.07 21.65 15.55
CA THR A 417 14.20 22.81 14.66
C THR A 417 13.84 24.12 15.35
N LEU A 418 14.51 25.21 14.96
CA LEU A 418 14.23 26.57 15.45
C LEU A 418 12.88 27.17 14.99
N LYS A 419 12.14 26.44 14.16
CA LYS A 419 10.84 26.86 13.60
C LYS A 419 9.65 26.46 14.46
N THR A 420 9.80 25.48 15.35
CA THR A 420 8.68 24.94 16.13
C THR A 420 8.97 25.01 17.64
N ALA A 421 7.90 25.07 18.43
CA ALA A 421 7.94 25.11 19.89
C ALA A 421 6.68 24.48 20.49
N VAL A 422 6.77 24.09 21.76
CA VAL A 422 5.63 23.62 22.57
C VAL A 422 5.41 24.60 23.71
N ALA A 423 4.16 25.02 23.92
CA ALA A 423 3.83 25.97 24.97
C ALA A 423 2.46 25.72 25.61
N LEU A 424 2.34 26.15 26.85
CA LEU A 424 1.07 26.32 27.55
C LEU A 424 0.64 27.78 27.40
N ILE A 425 -0.54 28.01 26.85
CA ILE A 425 -1.06 29.35 26.53
C ILE A 425 -2.27 29.62 27.44
N PRO A 426 -2.25 30.67 28.29
CA PRO A 426 -3.42 31.08 29.04
C PRO A 426 -4.59 31.41 28.10
N PRO A 427 -5.85 31.29 28.54
CA PRO A 427 -7.00 31.65 27.71
C PRO A 427 -6.98 33.13 27.33
N GLU A 428 -7.47 33.48 26.15
CA GLU A 428 -7.46 34.87 25.65
C GLU A 428 -8.18 35.86 26.59
N SER A 429 -9.13 35.37 27.39
CA SER A 429 -9.86 36.16 28.38
C SER A 429 -8.96 36.84 29.42
N VAL A 430 -7.74 36.36 29.64
CA VAL A 430 -6.78 36.95 30.59
C VAL A 430 -5.60 37.66 29.91
N TRP A 431 -5.59 37.78 28.59
CA TRP A 431 -4.44 38.32 27.85
C TRP A 431 -4.27 39.82 27.99
N GLU A 432 -5.35 40.60 28.04
CA GLU A 432 -5.32 42.06 28.02
C GLU A 432 -4.36 42.67 29.07
N PRO A 433 -4.46 42.35 30.38
CA PRO A 433 -3.56 42.90 31.38
C PRO A 433 -2.10 42.44 31.21
N ILE A 434 -1.89 41.20 30.73
CA ILE A 434 -0.55 40.64 30.50
C ILE A 434 0.10 41.30 29.29
N GLN A 435 -0.64 41.44 28.18
CA GLN A 435 -0.17 42.04 26.94
C GLN A 435 0.08 43.54 27.10
N ALA A 436 -0.72 44.25 27.92
CA ALA A 436 -0.47 45.65 28.25
C ALA A 436 0.91 45.85 28.88
N LEU A 437 1.34 44.93 29.76
CA LEU A 437 2.69 44.94 30.32
C LEU A 437 3.75 44.55 29.27
N ARG A 438 3.50 43.49 28.49
CA ARG A 438 4.44 43.05 27.44
C ARG A 438 4.68 44.12 26.39
N ALA A 439 3.66 44.88 26.00
CA ALA A 439 3.81 46.01 25.08
C ALA A 439 4.77 47.09 25.58
N GLN A 440 4.89 47.26 26.91
CA GLN A 440 5.81 48.24 27.51
C GLN A 440 7.25 47.71 27.63
N TYR A 441 7.43 46.42 27.94
CA TYR A 441 8.74 45.88 28.35
C TYR A 441 9.35 44.88 27.35
N ASP A 442 8.58 44.34 26.41
CA ASP A 442 9.04 43.40 25.38
C ASP A 442 8.93 44.02 23.99
N ARG A 443 10.09 44.33 23.40
CA ARG A 443 10.19 44.87 22.03
C ARG A 443 9.65 43.92 20.96
N ARG A 444 9.46 42.65 21.28
CA ARG A 444 8.98 41.59 20.39
C ARG A 444 7.61 41.05 20.83
N PHE A 445 6.85 41.81 21.63
CA PHE A 445 5.57 41.34 22.17
C PHE A 445 4.56 40.93 21.08
N THR A 446 4.58 41.57 19.91
CA THR A 446 3.72 41.24 18.76
C THR A 446 4.07 39.90 18.11
N ARG A 447 5.26 39.35 18.41
CA ARG A 447 5.74 38.11 17.80
C ARG A 447 5.21 36.86 18.48
N TRP A 448 4.81 36.95 19.74
CA TRP A 448 4.37 35.81 20.54
C TRP A 448 3.16 36.18 21.39
N MET A 449 2.17 35.29 21.47
CA MET A 449 1.13 35.36 22.50
C MET A 449 1.72 35.18 23.91
N PRO A 450 1.01 35.55 25.00
CA PRO A 450 1.42 35.19 26.35
C PRO A 450 1.49 33.66 26.48
N HIS A 451 2.61 33.13 26.95
CA HIS A 451 2.80 31.67 27.02
C HIS A 451 3.83 31.29 28.08
N ILE A 452 3.76 30.03 28.52
CA ILE A 452 4.81 29.32 29.27
C ILE A 452 5.44 28.34 28.29
N THR A 453 6.73 28.53 27.99
CA THR A 453 7.47 27.64 27.09
C THR A 453 7.73 26.29 27.74
N VAL A 454 7.28 25.21 27.11
CA VAL A 454 7.59 23.83 27.51
C VAL A 454 8.86 23.37 26.80
N PHE A 455 8.90 23.44 25.47
CA PHE A 455 10.10 23.20 24.67
C PHE A 455 10.32 24.31 23.65
N PHE A 456 11.53 24.89 23.62
CA PHE A 456 11.99 25.69 22.50
C PHE A 456 12.96 24.89 21.63
N GLN A 457 12.73 24.90 20.32
CA GLN A 457 13.29 23.93 19.37
C GLN A 457 12.66 22.56 19.54
N PHE A 458 11.47 22.42 18.98
CA PHE A 458 10.73 21.17 18.95
C PHE A 458 10.94 20.44 17.62
N VAL A 459 10.32 19.28 17.44
CA VAL A 459 10.36 18.53 16.19
C VAL A 459 9.69 19.28 15.02
N PRO A 460 10.03 18.96 13.75
CA PRO A 460 9.42 19.56 12.56
C PRO A 460 7.90 19.42 12.49
N GLU A 461 7.25 20.35 11.79
CA GLU A 461 5.78 20.45 11.70
C GLU A 461 5.13 19.25 11.00
N GLU A 462 5.87 18.57 10.10
CA GLU A 462 5.41 17.37 9.38
C GLU A 462 5.10 16.18 10.30
N HIS A 463 5.49 16.23 11.57
CA HIS A 463 5.24 15.17 12.56
C HIS A 463 4.17 15.54 13.59
N PHE A 464 3.50 16.69 13.46
CA PHE A 464 2.56 17.17 14.48
C PHE A 464 1.35 16.25 14.66
N ASP A 465 0.86 15.63 13.59
CA ASP A 465 -0.28 14.71 13.65
C ASP A 465 0.08 13.41 14.39
N ASP A 466 1.25 12.83 14.09
CA ASP A 466 1.78 11.67 14.80
C ASP A 466 1.97 11.96 16.30
N ILE A 467 2.43 13.16 16.63
CA ILE A 467 2.65 13.62 18.02
C ILE A 467 1.33 13.82 18.74
N ALA A 468 0.33 14.38 18.06
CA ALA A 468 -1.00 14.56 18.62
C ALA A 468 -1.58 13.21 19.08
N LEU A 469 -1.45 12.18 18.24
CA LEU A 469 -1.88 10.82 18.56
C LEU A 469 -1.05 10.22 19.70
N ALA A 470 0.28 10.33 19.64
CA ALA A 470 1.16 9.74 20.65
C ALA A 470 1.05 10.41 22.04
N LEU A 471 0.64 11.68 22.10
CA LEU A 471 0.47 12.41 23.35
C LEU A 471 -0.91 12.25 23.97
N GLN A 472 -1.90 11.68 23.27
CA GLN A 472 -3.29 11.66 23.72
C GLN A 472 -3.44 11.14 25.15
N GLN A 473 -2.96 9.94 25.44
CA GLN A 473 -3.08 9.34 26.77
C GLN A 473 -2.36 10.17 27.85
N LEU A 474 -1.13 10.62 27.59
CA LEU A 474 -0.37 11.43 28.55
C LEU A 474 -1.11 12.73 28.89
N LEU A 475 -1.71 13.37 27.89
CA LEU A 475 -2.45 14.62 28.08
C LEU A 475 -3.74 14.40 28.87
N GLU A 476 -4.47 13.32 28.59
CA GLU A 476 -5.67 12.93 29.35
C GLU A 476 -5.36 12.63 30.82
N GLU A 477 -4.26 11.91 31.10
CA GLU A 477 -3.80 11.62 32.46
C GLU A 477 -3.31 12.88 33.20
N THR A 478 -2.76 13.84 32.46
CA THR A 478 -2.22 15.08 33.04
C THR A 478 -3.33 15.97 33.58
N GLY A 479 -4.44 16.14 32.86
CA GLY A 479 -5.53 17.03 33.24
C GLY A 479 -5.22 18.54 33.02
N PRO A 480 -6.24 19.42 33.00
CA PRO A 480 -6.03 20.87 32.91
C PRO A 480 -5.25 21.46 34.09
N PHE A 481 -4.50 22.53 33.84
CA PHE A 481 -3.73 23.25 34.85
C PHE A 481 -4.49 24.47 35.36
N GLU A 482 -4.83 24.47 36.64
CA GLU A 482 -5.31 25.67 37.34
C GLU A 482 -4.10 26.50 37.78
N ILE A 483 -3.92 27.70 37.20
CA ILE A 483 -2.75 28.55 37.41
C ILE A 483 -3.17 29.89 37.96
N MET A 484 -2.42 30.36 38.97
CA MET A 484 -2.50 31.72 39.48
C MET A 484 -1.20 32.49 39.17
N PHE A 485 -1.32 33.59 38.44
CA PHE A 485 -0.22 34.52 38.19
C PHE A 485 -0.29 35.68 39.19
N LYS A 486 0.36 35.49 40.35
CA LYS A 486 0.34 36.46 41.45
C LYS A 486 1.64 37.23 41.63
N GLU A 487 2.77 36.58 41.38
CA GLU A 487 4.09 37.07 41.75
C GLU A 487 4.95 37.35 40.52
N PHE A 488 5.58 38.52 40.47
CA PHE A 488 6.65 38.82 39.50
C PHE A 488 8.00 38.38 40.05
N ARG A 489 8.75 37.67 39.22
CA ARG A 489 10.14 37.31 39.49
C ARG A 489 11.04 37.81 38.36
N SER A 490 12.35 37.66 38.54
CA SER A 490 13.31 38.07 37.52
C SER A 490 14.46 37.09 37.36
N PHE A 491 14.93 36.93 36.13
CA PHE A 491 16.20 36.27 35.84
C PHE A 491 17.26 37.33 35.55
N GLN A 492 18.36 37.30 36.31
CA GLN A 492 19.49 38.19 36.11
C GLN A 492 20.35 37.70 34.94
N HIS A 493 20.67 38.63 34.03
CA HIS A 493 21.67 38.48 32.98
C HIS A 493 22.74 39.58 33.13
N ALA A 494 23.82 39.51 32.36
CA ALA A 494 24.99 40.39 32.53
C ALA A 494 24.69 41.90 32.52
N LYS A 495 23.72 42.37 31.71
CA LYS A 495 23.38 43.80 31.58
C LYS A 495 21.89 44.11 31.80
N GLN A 496 21.06 43.09 31.99
CA GLN A 496 19.60 43.21 32.01
C GLN A 496 18.96 42.11 32.86
N HIS A 497 17.72 42.32 33.27
CA HIS A 497 16.88 41.32 33.90
C HIS A 497 15.70 41.00 32.98
N THR A 498 15.38 39.72 32.83
CA THR A 498 14.11 39.29 32.25
C THR A 498 13.08 39.23 33.39
N ILE A 499 12.01 40.02 33.29
CA ILE A 499 10.88 40.03 34.23
C ILE A 499 9.83 39.04 33.73
N TRP A 500 9.26 38.26 34.64
CA TRP A 500 8.30 37.21 34.32
C TRP A 500 7.29 36.99 35.46
N LEU A 501 6.12 36.46 35.12
CA LEU A 501 5.08 36.03 36.05
C LEU A 501 5.29 34.56 36.42
N HIS A 502 5.27 34.26 37.73
CA HIS A 502 5.34 32.91 38.24
C HIS A 502 3.98 32.20 38.13
N PRO A 503 3.90 31.03 37.46
CA PRO A 503 2.70 30.21 37.47
C PRO A 503 2.63 29.43 38.80
N GLU A 504 1.83 29.92 39.74
CA GLU A 504 1.54 29.21 40.98
C GLU A 504 0.48 28.13 40.70
N ILE A 505 0.77 26.87 41.04
CA ILE A 505 -0.08 25.70 40.80
C ILE A 505 -0.04 24.74 42.00
N HIS A 506 -1.10 23.95 42.18
CA HIS A 506 -1.17 22.89 43.17
C HIS A 506 -1.41 21.51 42.51
N PRO A 507 -0.60 20.48 42.81
CA PRO A 507 0.65 20.53 43.58
C PRO A 507 1.76 21.36 42.87
N PRO A 508 2.75 21.91 43.61
CA PRO A 508 3.72 22.86 43.08
C PRO A 508 4.62 22.31 41.96
N ASP A 509 4.87 21.00 41.95
CA ASP A 509 5.74 20.34 40.97
C ASP A 509 4.99 19.83 39.72
N ARG A 510 3.67 20.00 39.66
CA ARG A 510 2.83 19.43 38.59
C ARG A 510 3.28 19.80 37.17
N LEU A 511 3.69 21.06 36.96
CA LEU A 511 4.22 21.51 35.66
C LEU A 511 5.57 20.86 35.34
N LYS A 512 6.43 20.65 36.35
CA LYS A 512 7.72 19.99 36.18
C LYS A 512 7.57 18.51 35.90
N ASP A 513 6.64 17.84 36.59
CA ASP A 513 6.30 16.44 36.36
C ASP A 513 5.78 16.23 34.93
N PHE A 514 4.91 17.12 34.47
CA PHE A 514 4.42 17.12 33.09
C PHE A 514 5.54 17.30 32.07
N HIS A 515 6.41 18.29 32.27
CA HIS A 515 7.58 18.50 31.41
C HIS A 515 8.54 17.29 31.44
N ALA A 516 8.74 16.66 32.59
CA ALA A 516 9.56 15.45 32.72
C ALA A 516 8.94 14.25 31.99
N ALA A 517 7.62 14.10 32.01
CA ALA A 517 6.91 13.07 31.24
C ALA A 517 7.08 13.29 29.73
N LEU A 518 6.92 14.53 29.26
CA LEU A 518 7.18 14.89 27.86
C LEU A 518 8.64 14.67 27.46
N LEU A 519 9.61 14.93 28.34
CA LEU A 519 11.03 14.68 28.06
C LEU A 519 11.39 13.20 27.91
N LYS A 520 10.59 12.28 28.47
CA LYS A 520 10.79 10.84 28.22
C LYS A 520 10.47 10.48 26.76
N ILE A 521 9.52 11.20 26.16
CA ILE A 521 9.07 11.00 24.77
C ILE A 521 9.99 11.78 23.81
N PHE A 522 10.40 13.00 24.18
CA PHE A 522 11.24 13.89 23.38
C PHE A 522 12.59 14.20 24.06
N PRO A 523 13.46 13.21 24.28
CA PRO A 523 14.72 13.42 25.02
C PRO A 523 15.67 14.39 24.32
N GLN A 524 15.59 14.50 22.99
CA GLN A 524 16.38 15.42 22.18
C GLN A 524 15.98 16.89 22.33
N CYS A 525 14.76 17.17 22.83
CA CYS A 525 14.26 18.52 23.08
C CYS A 525 14.74 19.10 24.42
N LYS A 526 15.62 18.38 25.14
CA LYS A 526 16.23 18.89 26.37
C LYS A 526 17.08 20.13 26.08
N GLU A 527 16.61 21.29 26.52
CA GLU A 527 17.33 22.54 26.38
C GLU A 527 18.68 22.49 27.13
N ARG A 528 19.79 22.64 26.39
CA ARG A 528 21.12 22.91 26.96
C ARG A 528 21.29 24.43 27.12
N ILE A 529 20.64 25.03 28.12
CA ILE A 529 20.93 26.42 28.47
C ILE A 529 22.20 26.45 29.31
N ALA A 530 23.21 27.17 28.83
CA ALA A 530 24.49 27.37 29.51
C ALA A 530 24.30 27.78 30.98
N GLY A 531 24.57 26.86 31.91
CA GLY A 531 24.61 27.11 33.35
C GLY A 531 23.31 26.93 34.13
N ARG A 532 22.24 26.35 33.57
CA ARG A 532 21.05 25.93 34.34
C ARG A 532 20.73 24.47 34.06
N GLU A 533 20.70 23.65 35.11
CA GLU A 533 20.44 22.21 35.00
C GLU A 533 18.94 21.87 34.94
N GLU A 534 18.06 22.79 35.31
CA GLU A 534 16.63 22.53 35.52
C GLU A 534 15.72 23.49 34.72
N TRP A 535 14.66 22.96 34.12
CA TRP A 535 13.60 23.74 33.47
C TRP A 535 12.79 24.52 34.51
N HIS A 536 12.45 25.77 34.19
CA HIS A 536 11.78 26.68 35.11
C HIS A 536 10.53 27.26 34.45
N PRO A 537 9.31 26.85 34.81
CA PRO A 537 8.08 27.35 34.20
C PRO A 537 7.87 28.83 34.56
N HIS A 538 7.69 29.67 33.54
CA HIS A 538 7.46 31.10 33.71
C HIS A 538 6.74 31.70 32.48
N LEU A 539 5.99 32.78 32.69
CA LEU A 539 5.42 33.60 31.61
C LEU A 539 6.23 34.90 31.49
N SER A 540 6.96 35.07 30.39
CA SER A 540 7.84 36.22 30.18
C SER A 540 7.06 37.51 29.90
N ILE A 541 7.43 38.59 30.61
CA ILE A 541 6.82 39.92 30.45
C ILE A 541 7.70 40.85 29.62
N GLY A 542 9.02 40.83 29.84
CA GLY A 542 9.94 41.67 29.08
C GLY A 542 11.29 41.84 29.75
N GLN A 543 12.10 42.74 29.20
CA GLN A 543 13.48 42.94 29.66
C GLN A 543 13.70 44.38 30.13
N VAL A 544 14.39 44.53 31.26
CA VAL A 544 14.75 45.82 31.84
C VAL A 544 16.23 45.88 32.19
N SER A 545 16.83 47.06 32.15
CA SER A 545 18.23 47.24 32.55
C SER A 545 18.44 46.83 34.02
N ALA A 546 19.58 46.20 34.34
CA ALA A 546 19.84 45.68 35.68
C ALA A 546 19.66 46.70 36.81
N SER A 547 20.04 47.97 36.59
CA SER A 547 19.87 49.06 37.58
C SER A 547 18.41 49.41 37.89
N LYS A 548 17.49 49.18 36.96
CA LYS A 548 16.07 49.53 37.09
C LYS A 548 15.22 48.35 37.57
N ALA A 549 15.72 47.12 37.46
CA ALA A 549 14.97 45.90 37.73
C ALA A 549 14.30 45.87 39.12
N PRO A 550 14.98 46.21 40.24
CA PRO A 550 14.36 46.16 41.56
C PRO A 550 13.24 47.20 41.78
N ALA A 551 13.31 48.34 41.08
CA ALA A 551 12.27 49.37 41.17
C ALA A 551 11.05 48.98 40.32
N VAL A 552 11.28 48.51 39.09
CA VAL A 552 10.20 48.05 38.19
C VAL A 552 9.46 46.85 38.80
N LEU A 553 10.18 45.87 39.34
CA LEU A 553 9.56 44.69 39.95
C LEU A 553 8.67 45.05 41.15
N ARG A 554 9.12 45.97 42.01
CA ARG A 554 8.30 46.49 43.13
C ARG A 554 7.05 47.23 42.65
N ALA A 555 7.20 48.10 41.64
CA ALA A 555 6.07 48.84 41.09
C ALA A 555 5.02 47.91 40.46
N LEU A 556 5.47 46.95 39.63
CA LEU A 556 4.61 45.94 39.03
C LEU A 556 3.88 45.12 40.10
N GLN A 557 4.60 44.63 41.11
CA GLN A 557 4.00 43.83 42.17
C GLN A 557 2.96 44.59 43.00
N GLN A 558 3.12 45.90 43.18
CA GLN A 558 2.15 46.75 43.91
C GLN A 558 0.89 47.04 43.09
N SER A 559 1.00 47.21 41.77
CA SER A 559 -0.13 47.53 40.90
C SER A 559 -0.87 46.30 40.36
N TRP A 560 -0.30 45.10 40.51
CA TRP A 560 -0.81 43.89 39.88
C TRP A 560 -1.99 43.30 40.62
N GLN A 561 -3.04 42.98 39.87
CA GLN A 561 -4.14 42.16 40.33
C GLN A 561 -3.86 40.71 39.94
N PRO A 562 -3.81 39.76 40.89
CA PRO A 562 -3.57 38.36 40.57
C PRO A 562 -4.58 37.82 39.55
N ILE A 563 -4.09 37.08 38.56
CA ILE A 563 -4.90 36.47 37.53
C ILE A 563 -5.02 34.97 37.82
N HIS A 564 -6.23 34.45 37.80
CA HIS A 564 -6.52 33.02 37.87
C HIS A 564 -7.05 32.54 36.52
N CYS A 565 -6.51 31.44 36.01
CA CYS A 565 -6.97 30.84 34.77
C CYS A 565 -6.71 29.33 34.72
N THR A 566 -7.54 28.64 33.96
CA THR A 566 -7.35 27.24 33.58
C THR A 566 -6.65 27.18 32.23
N ILE A 567 -5.58 26.39 32.12
CA ILE A 567 -4.98 26.00 30.84
C ILE A 567 -5.35 24.53 30.58
N ASP A 568 -6.18 24.31 29.58
CA ASP A 568 -6.76 23.01 29.23
C ASP A 568 -6.20 22.43 27.93
N THR A 569 -5.22 23.09 27.31
CA THR A 569 -4.58 22.63 26.08
C THR A 569 -3.06 22.76 26.10
N LEU A 570 -2.38 21.82 25.44
CA LEU A 570 -0.98 21.92 25.04
C LEU A 570 -0.91 22.44 23.60
N SER A 571 -0.19 23.53 23.35
CA SER A 571 -0.13 24.16 22.03
C SER A 571 1.18 23.84 21.31
N LEU A 572 1.08 23.33 20.08
CA LEU A 572 2.17 23.19 19.12
C LEU A 572 2.24 24.47 18.27
N ILE A 573 3.35 25.17 18.35
CA ILE A 573 3.54 26.48 17.73
C ILE A 573 4.50 26.36 16.56
N ARG A 574 4.16 26.99 15.44
CA ARG A 574 5.05 27.18 14.29
C ARG A 574 5.46 28.64 14.14
N ARG A 575 6.63 28.84 13.55
CA ARG A 575 7.20 30.16 13.30
C ARG A 575 7.97 30.20 11.99
N GLU A 576 7.57 31.13 11.13
CA GLU A 576 8.35 31.55 9.97
C GLU A 576 9.32 32.69 10.34
N LYS A 577 10.37 32.87 9.54
CA LYS A 577 11.56 33.67 9.91
C LYS A 577 11.23 35.07 10.45
N ASP A 578 10.33 35.78 9.76
CA ASP A 578 9.97 37.17 10.06
C ASP A 578 8.49 37.36 10.48
N ALA A 579 7.70 36.28 10.53
CA ALA A 579 6.29 36.33 10.92
C ALA A 579 6.09 36.15 12.44
N PRO A 580 4.97 36.64 13.01
CA PRO A 580 4.51 36.24 14.33
C PRO A 580 4.35 34.72 14.43
N ALA A 581 4.63 34.16 15.60
CA ALA A 581 4.40 32.74 15.85
C ALA A 581 2.88 32.48 15.86
N SER A 582 2.45 31.40 15.21
CA SER A 582 1.06 30.97 15.16
C SER A 582 0.89 29.60 15.79
N VAL A 583 -0.22 29.40 16.50
CA VAL A 583 -0.61 28.08 16.99
C VAL A 583 -1.01 27.24 15.79
N HIS A 584 -0.36 26.10 15.59
CA HIS A 584 -0.72 25.15 14.55
C HIS A 584 -1.80 24.19 15.07
N THR A 585 -1.53 23.57 16.23
CA THR A 585 -2.39 22.56 16.83
C THR A 585 -2.53 22.80 18.33
N GLN A 586 -3.74 22.61 18.87
CA GLN A 586 -3.99 22.60 20.32
C GLN A 586 -4.49 21.23 20.71
N LEU A 587 -3.79 20.59 21.65
CA LEU A 587 -4.10 19.25 22.14
C LEU A 587 -4.78 19.36 23.50
N PRO A 588 -6.01 18.84 23.69
CA PRO A 588 -6.72 18.95 24.96
C PRO A 588 -6.06 18.11 26.06
N LEU A 589 -6.04 18.64 27.28
CA LEU A 589 -5.55 17.99 28.50
C LEU A 589 -6.65 17.19 29.23
N GLN A 590 -7.80 16.94 28.61
CA GLN A 590 -8.89 16.12 29.16
C GLN A 590 -9.69 15.45 28.04
N PRO A 591 -10.30 14.29 28.29
CA PRO A 591 -11.21 13.66 27.33
C PRO A 591 -12.39 14.61 27.07
N THR A 592 -12.67 14.91 25.81
CA THR A 592 -13.95 15.50 25.43
C THR A 592 -15.06 14.58 25.91
N PRO A 593 -16.03 15.05 26.72
CA PRO A 593 -17.17 14.23 27.12
C PRO A 593 -17.83 13.67 25.86
N SER A 594 -17.82 12.35 25.71
CA SER A 594 -18.55 11.63 24.69
C SER A 594 -20.03 12.00 24.82
N GLY A 595 -20.52 12.88 23.95
CA GLY A 595 -21.91 13.33 23.98
C GLY A 595 -22.16 14.83 23.80
N HIS A 596 -21.27 15.62 23.21
CA HIS A 596 -21.69 16.85 22.53
C HIS A 596 -20.93 16.98 21.22
N SER A 597 -21.70 17.14 20.13
CA SER A 597 -21.16 17.65 18.89
C SER A 597 -20.31 18.86 19.23
N SER A 598 -19.05 18.82 18.84
CA SER A 598 -18.22 20.02 18.76
C SER A 598 -18.95 20.94 17.79
N LYS A 599 -19.84 21.77 18.31
CA LYS A 599 -20.05 23.09 17.73
C LYS A 599 -18.67 23.70 17.77
N HIS A 600 -17.94 23.60 16.66
CA HIS A 600 -16.99 24.62 16.32
C HIS A 600 -17.68 25.93 16.67
N GLN A 601 -17.20 26.60 17.73
CA GLN A 601 -17.42 28.01 17.84
C GLN A 601 -16.76 28.55 16.58
N VAL A 602 -17.62 28.83 15.61
CA VAL A 602 -17.33 29.67 14.47
C VAL A 602 -16.77 30.94 15.09
N VAL A 603 -15.45 31.03 15.16
CA VAL A 603 -14.77 32.31 15.01
C VAL A 603 -15.47 32.92 13.82
N LYS A 604 -16.21 34.02 14.04
CA LYS A 604 -16.80 34.79 12.95
C LYS A 604 -15.65 35.11 12.00
N LEU A 605 -15.54 34.31 10.93
CA LEU A 605 -14.74 34.67 9.78
C LEU A 605 -15.24 36.05 9.36
N PRO A 606 -14.35 37.03 9.18
CA PRO A 606 -14.76 38.29 8.57
C PRO A 606 -15.42 37.93 7.25
N GLN A 607 -16.67 38.39 7.06
CA GLN A 607 -17.50 38.38 5.84
C GLN A 607 -17.08 37.33 4.80
N THR A 608 -17.90 36.29 4.63
CA THR A 608 -17.65 35.20 3.68
C THR A 608 -17.06 35.77 2.39
N LEU A 609 -15.93 35.22 1.93
CA LEU A 609 -15.24 35.64 0.71
C LEU A 609 -16.23 35.80 -0.47
N GLN A 610 -17.28 34.98 -0.45
CA GLN A 610 -18.44 35.01 -1.35
C GLN A 610 -19.24 36.33 -1.30
N GLU A 611 -19.49 36.92 -0.13
CA GLU A 611 -20.12 38.24 0.02
C GLU A 611 -19.21 39.36 -0.50
N VAL A 612 -17.90 39.28 -0.23
CA VAL A 612 -16.91 40.26 -0.72
C VAL A 612 -16.82 40.22 -2.25
N LEU A 613 -16.85 39.02 -2.84
CA LEU A 613 -16.81 38.81 -4.29
C LEU A 613 -18.15 39.13 -4.98
N GLN A 614 -19.30 38.97 -4.32
CA GLN A 614 -20.60 39.40 -4.84
C GLN A 614 -20.76 40.93 -4.83
N GLN A 615 -20.17 41.62 -3.85
CA GLN A 615 -20.16 43.08 -3.79
C GLN A 615 -19.24 43.72 -4.83
N HIS A 616 -18.22 43.00 -5.31
CA HIS A 616 -17.31 43.42 -6.37
C HIS A 616 -17.69 42.74 -7.68
N THR A 617 -18.61 43.37 -8.41
CA THR A 617 -19.22 43.02 -9.70
C THR A 617 -18.31 42.21 -10.67
N LEU A 618 -18.11 40.91 -10.41
CA LEU A 618 -17.36 39.99 -11.26
C LEU A 618 -18.10 38.66 -11.51
N TYR A 619 -19.27 38.48 -10.88
CA TYR A 619 -20.13 37.33 -11.08
C TYR A 619 -21.23 37.65 -12.11
N THR A 620 -21.08 37.16 -13.34
CA THR A 620 -22.20 37.02 -14.28
C THR A 620 -22.49 35.54 -14.44
N THR A 621 -23.69 35.12 -14.05
CA THR A 621 -24.24 33.75 -14.11
C THR A 621 -24.44 33.19 -15.53
N GLU A 622 -23.73 33.71 -16.54
CA GLU A 622 -23.94 33.41 -17.96
C GLU A 622 -22.70 32.82 -18.64
N ASP A 623 -21.94 31.96 -17.95
CA ASP A 623 -20.88 31.18 -18.62
C ASP A 623 -21.45 29.83 -19.07
N THR A 624 -22.33 29.88 -20.08
CA THR A 624 -23.08 28.74 -20.61
C THR A 624 -22.18 27.57 -21.03
N SER A 625 -20.95 27.85 -21.49
CA SER A 625 -19.99 26.84 -21.91
C SER A 625 -19.48 25.98 -20.75
N LYS A 626 -19.24 26.55 -19.56
CA LYS A 626 -18.79 25.78 -18.37
C LYS A 626 -19.87 24.89 -17.80
N GLN A 627 -21.10 25.41 -17.72
CA GLN A 627 -22.25 24.63 -17.28
C GLN A 627 -22.53 23.48 -18.24
N THR A 628 -22.39 23.72 -19.54
CA THR A 628 -22.52 22.68 -20.57
C THR A 628 -21.45 21.60 -20.41
N LEU A 629 -20.19 21.99 -20.18
CA LEU A 629 -19.07 21.07 -20.02
C LEU A 629 -19.19 20.19 -18.76
N LEU A 630 -19.61 20.78 -17.64
CA LEU A 630 -19.93 20.05 -16.41
C LEU A 630 -21.09 19.07 -16.64
N ALA A 631 -22.19 19.52 -17.25
CA ALA A 631 -23.35 18.67 -17.53
C ALA A 631 -22.98 17.49 -18.44
N GLN A 632 -22.14 17.71 -19.45
CA GLN A 632 -21.63 16.65 -20.33
C GLN A 632 -20.72 15.66 -19.59
N THR A 633 -19.86 16.16 -18.69
CA THR A 633 -19.00 15.31 -17.85
C THR A 633 -19.85 14.42 -16.93
N HIS A 634 -20.88 14.98 -16.29
CA HIS A 634 -21.82 14.22 -15.47
C HIS A 634 -22.63 13.19 -16.28
N ALA A 635 -23.07 13.54 -17.49
CA ALA A 635 -23.78 12.61 -18.38
C ALA A 635 -22.88 11.43 -18.81
N CYS A 636 -21.59 11.68 -19.06
CA CYS A 636 -20.63 10.62 -19.35
C CYS A 636 -20.45 9.68 -18.15
N VAL A 637 -20.32 10.23 -16.95
CA VAL A 637 -20.19 9.45 -15.71
C VAL A 637 -21.45 8.61 -15.46
N ALA A 638 -22.64 9.15 -15.72
CA ALA A 638 -23.88 8.38 -15.65
C ALA A 638 -23.88 7.20 -16.64
N SER A 639 -23.49 7.42 -17.90
CA SER A 639 -23.38 6.36 -18.91
C SER A 639 -22.32 5.31 -18.56
N TRP A 640 -21.19 5.73 -17.99
CA TRP A 640 -20.17 4.82 -17.47
C TRP A 640 -20.75 3.91 -16.38
N ASN A 641 -21.50 4.48 -15.43
CA ASN A 641 -22.09 3.76 -14.31
C ASN A 641 -23.15 2.73 -14.75
N GLU A 642 -23.88 3.00 -15.83
CA GLU A 642 -24.81 2.03 -16.43
C GLU A 642 -24.08 0.79 -16.97
N GLN A 643 -22.86 0.97 -17.49
CA GLN A 643 -22.03 -0.10 -18.07
C GLN A 643 -21.14 -0.79 -17.03
N HIS A 644 -20.82 -0.12 -15.91
CA HIS A 644 -19.86 -0.55 -14.89
C HIS A 644 -20.47 -0.51 -13.48
N THR A 645 -21.55 -1.26 -13.29
CA THR A 645 -22.33 -1.28 -12.04
C THR A 645 -21.55 -1.74 -10.80
N SER A 646 -20.46 -2.47 -10.98
CA SER A 646 -19.57 -2.94 -9.91
C SER A 646 -18.55 -1.90 -9.44
N THR A 647 -18.30 -0.85 -10.22
CA THR A 647 -17.30 0.21 -9.97
C THR A 647 -17.87 1.59 -10.36
N PRO A 648 -18.90 2.08 -9.66
CA PRO A 648 -19.50 3.36 -10.01
C PRO A 648 -18.55 4.52 -9.72
N LEU A 649 -18.54 5.49 -10.64
CA LEU A 649 -17.86 6.77 -10.51
C LEU A 649 -18.82 7.82 -9.95
N GLN A 650 -18.32 8.64 -9.06
CA GLN A 650 -18.98 9.86 -8.58
C GLN A 650 -18.17 11.06 -9.04
N ALA A 651 -18.83 12.07 -9.61
CA ALA A 651 -18.17 13.27 -10.09
C ALA A 651 -18.47 14.47 -9.21
N TYR A 652 -17.43 15.23 -8.86
CA TYR A 652 -17.51 16.42 -8.02
C TYR A 652 -16.86 17.59 -8.74
N SER A 653 -17.55 18.72 -8.86
CA SER A 653 -16.90 19.96 -9.29
C SER A 653 -16.11 20.51 -8.11
N ILE A 654 -14.81 20.71 -8.32
CA ILE A 654 -13.88 21.24 -7.33
C ILE A 654 -13.25 22.54 -7.86
N GLY A 655 -12.26 23.08 -7.15
CA GLY A 655 -11.56 24.30 -7.57
C GLY A 655 -12.46 25.54 -7.57
N SER A 656 -12.12 26.52 -8.41
CA SER A 656 -12.82 27.81 -8.47
C SER A 656 -14.31 27.65 -8.84
N THR A 657 -14.62 26.64 -9.66
CA THR A 657 -15.98 26.33 -10.11
C THR A 657 -16.79 25.68 -8.99
N GLY A 658 -16.23 24.71 -8.27
CA GLY A 658 -16.88 24.08 -7.10
C GLY A 658 -17.13 25.08 -5.95
N LEU A 659 -16.20 26.01 -5.73
CA LEU A 659 -16.30 27.07 -4.72
C LEU A 659 -17.24 28.21 -5.12
N GLN A 660 -17.79 28.20 -6.34
CA GLN A 660 -18.61 29.29 -6.87
C GLN A 660 -17.89 30.64 -6.76
N VAL A 661 -16.60 30.66 -7.11
CA VAL A 661 -15.79 31.88 -7.28
C VAL A 661 -15.11 31.98 -8.66
N ALA A 662 -15.48 31.11 -9.60
CA ALA A 662 -14.91 31.06 -10.96
C ALA A 662 -15.19 32.33 -11.77
N LEU A 663 -14.12 32.94 -12.30
CA LEU A 663 -14.15 33.99 -13.31
C LEU A 663 -14.34 33.39 -14.72
N PRO A 664 -14.77 34.16 -15.74
CA PRO A 664 -14.98 33.66 -17.11
C PRO A 664 -13.79 32.90 -17.73
N GLN A 665 -12.56 33.29 -17.41
CA GLN A 665 -11.34 32.65 -17.87
C GLN A 665 -10.87 31.44 -17.04
N SER A 666 -11.58 31.10 -15.96
CA SER A 666 -11.16 29.99 -15.07
C SER A 666 -11.38 28.63 -15.73
N ASP A 667 -10.52 27.68 -15.40
CA ASP A 667 -10.68 26.27 -15.68
C ASP A 667 -11.84 25.64 -14.89
N VAL A 668 -12.25 24.47 -15.37
CA VAL A 668 -13.23 23.60 -14.74
C VAL A 668 -12.48 22.41 -14.17
N ASP A 669 -12.46 22.30 -12.84
CA ASP A 669 -11.86 21.16 -12.15
C ASP A 669 -12.95 20.17 -11.73
N VAL A 670 -12.74 18.89 -12.06
CA VAL A 670 -13.63 17.80 -11.70
C VAL A 670 -12.84 16.69 -11.02
N LEU A 671 -13.29 16.27 -9.84
CA LEU A 671 -12.79 15.08 -9.16
C LEU A 671 -13.76 13.92 -9.42
N LEU A 672 -13.23 12.82 -9.95
CA LEU A 672 -13.92 11.55 -10.04
C LEU A 672 -13.48 10.68 -8.86
N CYS A 673 -14.42 10.31 -8.00
CA CYS A 673 -14.20 9.36 -6.93
C CYS A 673 -14.77 8.00 -7.31
N CYS A 674 -14.08 6.95 -6.92
CA CYS A 674 -14.60 5.59 -7.04
C CYS A 674 -14.35 4.78 -5.77
N SER A 675 -15.30 3.92 -5.44
CA SER A 675 -15.28 3.07 -4.25
C SER A 675 -14.40 1.82 -4.41
N LYS A 676 -13.96 1.54 -5.64
CA LYS A 676 -13.08 0.42 -6.01
C LYS A 676 -12.08 0.85 -7.07
N LEU A 677 -10.95 0.15 -7.14
CA LEU A 677 -9.90 0.40 -8.13
C LEU A 677 -10.46 0.28 -9.55
N THR A 678 -10.25 1.33 -10.34
CA THR A 678 -10.65 1.42 -11.75
C THR A 678 -9.46 1.95 -12.52
N LYS A 679 -9.14 1.36 -13.68
CA LYS A 679 -7.98 1.77 -14.46
C LYS A 679 -8.17 3.20 -14.99
N PRO A 680 -7.32 4.16 -14.63
CA PRO A 680 -7.48 5.57 -15.05
C PRO A 680 -7.55 5.73 -16.57
N LYS A 681 -6.79 4.91 -17.30
CA LYS A 681 -6.79 4.90 -18.77
C LYS A 681 -8.14 4.58 -19.38
N GLU A 682 -8.90 3.63 -18.81
CA GLU A 682 -10.21 3.22 -19.33
C GLU A 682 -11.26 4.30 -19.06
N VAL A 683 -11.25 4.87 -17.85
CA VAL A 683 -12.11 5.99 -17.44
C VAL A 683 -11.87 7.20 -18.35
N PHE A 684 -10.61 7.62 -18.51
CA PHE A 684 -10.27 8.77 -19.34
C PHE A 684 -10.53 8.54 -20.83
N GLN A 685 -10.40 7.30 -21.33
CA GLN A 685 -10.79 6.97 -22.71
C GLN A 685 -12.30 7.05 -22.92
N ALA A 686 -13.11 6.59 -21.97
CA ALA A 686 -14.57 6.70 -22.06
C ALA A 686 -15.01 8.17 -22.01
N ILE A 687 -14.43 8.97 -21.10
CA ILE A 687 -14.70 10.40 -21.00
C ILE A 687 -14.28 11.14 -22.27
N GLY A 688 -13.06 10.91 -22.76
CA GLY A 688 -12.60 11.54 -24.00
C GLY A 688 -13.44 11.12 -25.21
N SER A 689 -13.92 9.87 -25.27
CA SER A 689 -14.82 9.41 -26.34
C SER A 689 -16.19 10.09 -26.28
N ALA A 690 -16.74 10.29 -25.09
CA ALA A 690 -18.00 11.01 -24.90
C ALA A 690 -17.87 12.50 -25.24
N LEU A 691 -16.81 13.16 -24.79
CA LEU A 691 -16.54 14.58 -25.08
C LEU A 691 -16.30 14.82 -26.59
N ARG A 692 -15.58 13.91 -27.28
CA ARG A 692 -15.40 13.96 -28.74
C ARG A 692 -16.71 13.90 -29.54
N GLY A 693 -17.76 13.29 -28.98
CA GLY A 693 -19.08 13.25 -29.61
C GLY A 693 -19.76 14.62 -29.75
N HIS A 694 -19.24 15.65 -29.07
CA HIS A 694 -19.91 16.94 -28.88
C HIS A 694 -19.16 18.13 -29.51
N THR A 695 -17.91 17.97 -29.96
CA THR A 695 -17.14 19.05 -30.63
C THR A 695 -16.04 18.52 -31.55
N GLN A 696 -15.65 19.31 -32.56
CA GLN A 696 -14.52 19.03 -33.44
C GLN A 696 -13.19 19.65 -32.97
N GLU A 697 -13.21 20.50 -31.94
CA GLU A 697 -12.03 21.25 -31.44
C GLU A 697 -11.51 20.76 -30.08
N LEU A 698 -11.64 19.45 -29.78
CA LEU A 698 -11.13 18.88 -28.53
C LEU A 698 -9.61 18.64 -28.60
N VAL A 699 -8.85 19.29 -27.72
CA VAL A 699 -7.45 18.92 -27.43
C VAL A 699 -7.42 18.22 -26.08
N GLU A 700 -7.00 16.95 -26.06
CA GLU A 700 -6.94 16.14 -24.85
C GLU A 700 -5.52 15.66 -24.53
N ARG A 701 -5.22 15.52 -23.24
CA ARG A 701 -4.01 14.88 -22.73
C ARG A 701 -4.33 14.16 -21.44
N SER A 702 -3.96 12.88 -21.34
CA SER A 702 -3.99 12.14 -20.09
C SER A 702 -2.59 11.88 -19.55
N VAL A 703 -2.46 11.93 -18.22
CA VAL A 703 -1.28 11.51 -17.47
C VAL A 703 -1.78 10.49 -16.46
N VAL A 704 -1.58 9.20 -16.79
CA VAL A 704 -2.11 8.07 -16.02
C VAL A 704 -1.14 7.54 -14.96
N ASP A 705 0.15 7.84 -15.10
CA ASP A 705 1.23 7.37 -14.20
C ASP A 705 1.57 8.40 -13.09
N ALA A 706 0.69 9.39 -12.87
CA ALA A 706 0.85 10.38 -11.80
C ALA A 706 0.22 9.87 -10.49
N GLN A 707 0.73 10.34 -9.34
CA GLN A 707 0.19 10.02 -8.00
C GLN A 707 -1.32 10.26 -7.91
N ILE A 708 -1.84 11.28 -8.61
CA ILE A 708 -3.25 11.46 -8.92
C ILE A 708 -3.37 11.52 -10.45
N PRO A 709 -3.94 10.48 -11.09
CA PRO A 709 -4.15 10.49 -12.53
C PRO A 709 -4.99 11.68 -12.97
N VAL A 710 -4.56 12.35 -14.05
CA VAL A 710 -5.20 13.55 -14.56
C VAL A 710 -5.51 13.42 -16.05
N TYR A 711 -6.72 13.82 -16.42
CA TYR A 711 -7.16 14.02 -17.79
C TYR A 711 -7.44 15.50 -18.01
N LYS A 712 -6.71 16.12 -18.94
CA LYS A 712 -6.89 17.51 -19.35
C LYS A 712 -7.56 17.58 -20.70
N ALA A 713 -8.55 18.44 -20.83
CA ALA A 713 -9.24 18.71 -22.09
C ALA A 713 -9.43 20.21 -22.29
N TYR A 714 -9.41 20.66 -23.54
CA TYR A 714 -9.78 22.02 -23.92
C TYR A 714 -11.01 21.99 -24.81
N PHE A 715 -12.06 22.72 -24.42
CA PHE A 715 -13.37 22.77 -25.07
C PHE A 715 -13.84 24.21 -25.21
N GLU A 716 -14.01 24.70 -26.45
CA GLU A 716 -14.62 26.00 -26.78
C GLU A 716 -14.10 27.19 -25.94
N GLY A 717 -12.79 27.30 -25.72
CA GLY A 717 -12.22 28.38 -24.91
C GLY A 717 -12.00 28.07 -23.42
N THR A 718 -12.48 26.92 -22.95
CA THR A 718 -12.46 26.51 -21.54
C THR A 718 -11.58 25.28 -21.33
N THR A 719 -10.76 25.29 -20.28
CA THR A 719 -9.94 24.13 -19.88
C THR A 719 -10.69 23.29 -18.85
N LEU A 720 -10.64 21.97 -18.98
CA LEU A 720 -11.22 20.98 -18.08
C LEU A 720 -10.11 20.06 -17.56
N ASP A 721 -9.96 20.02 -16.25
CA ASP A 721 -9.03 19.13 -15.56
C ASP A 721 -9.83 18.12 -14.73
N ILE A 722 -9.72 16.84 -15.09
CA ILE A 722 -10.37 15.73 -14.41
C ILE A 722 -9.33 14.92 -13.64
N GLN A 723 -9.49 14.84 -12.33
CA GLN A 723 -8.69 13.99 -11.45
C GLN A 723 -9.46 12.71 -11.14
N LEU A 724 -8.76 11.57 -11.02
CA LEU A 724 -9.36 10.32 -10.57
C LEU A 724 -8.75 9.91 -9.22
N ALA A 725 -9.60 9.72 -8.21
CA ALA A 725 -9.20 9.31 -6.88
C ALA A 725 -10.01 8.09 -6.39
N HIS A 726 -9.38 7.31 -5.51
CA HIS A 726 -10.01 6.20 -4.81
C HIS A 726 -10.41 6.62 -3.40
N LEU A 727 -11.62 6.25 -2.98
CA LEU A 727 -12.04 6.43 -1.59
C LEU A 727 -11.16 5.56 -0.68
N PRO A 728 -10.46 6.13 0.32
CA PRO A 728 -9.68 5.37 1.30
C PRO A 728 -10.55 4.37 2.06
N GLN A 729 -9.98 3.21 2.41
CA GLN A 729 -10.71 2.10 3.05
C GLN A 729 -11.45 2.54 4.33
N GLN A 730 -10.79 3.31 5.18
CA GLN A 730 -11.33 3.94 6.40
C GLN A 730 -12.65 4.72 6.19
N TRP A 731 -12.89 5.24 4.98
CA TRP A 731 -14.06 6.07 4.67
C TRP A 731 -15.15 5.26 3.95
N ARG A 732 -14.85 4.05 3.45
CA ARG A 732 -15.84 3.15 2.83
C ARG A 732 -16.81 2.53 3.84
N GLU A 733 -16.34 2.36 5.07
CA GLU A 733 -17.07 1.69 6.17
C GLU A 733 -17.84 2.66 7.07
N THR A 734 -17.41 3.92 7.14
CA THR A 734 -17.97 4.97 8.01
C THR A 734 -18.82 6.00 7.26
N ALA A 735 -18.79 6.00 5.92
CA ALA A 735 -19.61 6.92 5.12
C ALA A 735 -21.12 6.67 5.37
N PRO A 736 -21.88 7.71 5.75
CA PRO A 736 -23.33 7.63 5.87
C PRO A 736 -23.96 7.08 4.58
N GLU A 737 -25.03 6.29 4.68
CA GLU A 737 -25.74 5.75 3.52
C GLU A 737 -26.23 6.86 2.56
N SER A 738 -26.43 8.08 3.08
CA SER A 738 -26.74 9.29 2.31
C SER A 738 -25.62 9.75 1.38
N TRP A 739 -24.36 9.35 1.60
CA TRP A 739 -23.22 9.67 0.72
C TRP A 739 -23.16 8.77 -0.52
N ARG A 740 -23.94 7.68 -0.55
CA ARG A 740 -24.10 6.82 -1.74
C ARG A 740 -25.13 7.37 -2.74
N THR A 741 -25.92 8.38 -2.35
CA THR A 741 -27.01 8.96 -3.16
C THR A 741 -27.11 10.49 -3.03
N LEU A 742 -26.00 11.17 -2.73
CA LEU A 742 -26.01 12.59 -2.39
C LEU A 742 -26.19 13.47 -3.63
N ASP A 743 -27.41 13.98 -3.83
CA ASP A 743 -27.69 15.02 -4.82
C ASP A 743 -27.16 16.37 -4.30
N ILE A 744 -26.02 16.81 -4.85
CA ILE A 744 -25.34 18.06 -4.47
C ILE A 744 -26.20 19.30 -4.77
N THR A 745 -27.20 19.19 -5.66
CA THR A 745 -28.13 20.31 -5.90
C THR A 745 -29.01 20.62 -4.68
N ALA A 746 -29.15 19.66 -3.75
CA ALA A 746 -29.88 19.83 -2.49
C ALA A 746 -29.00 20.33 -1.32
N LEU A 747 -27.67 20.43 -1.50
CA LEU A 747 -26.77 20.90 -0.44
C LEU A 747 -26.72 22.42 -0.33
N THR A 748 -26.81 22.88 0.91
CA THR A 748 -26.55 24.29 1.25
C THR A 748 -25.08 24.65 1.01
N PRO A 749 -24.74 25.90 0.68
CA PRO A 749 -23.35 26.33 0.44
C PRO A 749 -22.38 25.95 1.58
N SER A 750 -22.84 26.02 2.82
CA SER A 750 -22.06 25.65 4.02
C SER A 750 -21.71 24.16 4.07
N GLN A 751 -22.60 23.29 3.57
CA GLN A 751 -22.36 21.85 3.50
C GLN A 751 -21.36 21.50 2.39
N ARG A 752 -21.34 22.26 1.29
CA ARG A 752 -20.35 22.07 0.22
C ARG A 752 -18.93 22.42 0.68
N LEU A 753 -18.78 23.51 1.44
CA LEU A 753 -17.52 23.90 2.07
C LEU A 753 -17.04 22.89 3.13
N MET A 754 -17.96 22.28 3.87
CA MET A 754 -17.64 21.24 4.85
C MET A 754 -17.18 19.94 4.18
N VAL A 755 -17.76 19.57 3.05
CA VAL A 755 -17.29 18.43 2.23
C VAL A 755 -15.90 18.72 1.65
N GLN A 756 -15.66 19.93 1.15
CA GLN A 756 -14.34 20.35 0.64
C GLN A 756 -13.27 20.28 1.75
N SER A 757 -13.56 20.80 2.95
CA SER A 757 -12.65 20.79 4.11
C SER A 757 -12.39 19.41 4.72
N LEU A 758 -13.23 18.42 4.43
CA LEU A 758 -13.01 17.03 4.85
C LEU A 758 -12.16 16.26 3.81
N MET A 759 -12.05 16.77 2.58
CA MET A 759 -11.34 16.08 1.49
C MET A 759 -9.93 16.62 1.24
N ASP A 760 -9.63 17.84 1.68
CA ASP A 760 -8.26 18.38 1.84
C ASP A 760 -7.65 17.86 3.15
#